data_AF-A0A2I0R1A8-F1
#
_entry.id   AF-A0A2I0R1A8-F1
#
_cell.length_a   1.000
_cell.length_b   1.000
_cell.length_c   1.000
_cell.angle_alpha   90.00
_cell.angle_beta   90.00
_cell.angle_gamma   90.00
#
_symmetry.space_group_name_H-M   'P 1'
#
loop_
_entity.id
_entity.type
_entity.pdbx_description
1 polymer ?
#
loop_
_entity_poly.entity_id
_entity_poly.type
_entity_poly.pdbx_seq_one_letter_code
_entity_poly.pdbx_strand_id
1 'polypeptide(L)'
;MKNKFLIFGALFSLSTVFAQNDIEDARSFPVGNEVTITGVASDGGELGNAIRYIQDETGGIPIYDFNLTNSVNRGDSVTVTGTLKDFSGLLEIDPISTLTNHGPANEVDAWNINIVDLGETYEGRLVRIDNVTFNDAGSTFSNSTNYDFTDGTNTGTIRINSGTSMNGQTIPSGAQTIVGLLSEYNGLYQLLPRGMSDVFGYIAPDKKIEVSVDGVPVLDGATVEIGTSASTVFELSNLGVNNLTVSAIDFAGNAAADFSTTLSPGAIGGGNTESGSINFSTTSNGSRLSVLTIDSDDPNTPTFTLNLYGIGTDNLATEPTNGATNLSFGNIEAYTLNVDYDASADAEGYLVVWKKGSAPTGAPVDGTEYLRGDVIGDGQVAYVGESNSFTPRGIRANIDYHFTVYAMNGFDNFVNYNQVEKLEGNQMSGGEEIGNYYAGISSTSPNLIGDLTNLINPHTRSSYFMYKGLMMDNFEVMDTTGGDSYVICCYSAERKVFSGAFDWTNTGFSREHTYPHSWFPTHPANSTYGQEEIEYVDYHNLYPINQQEANQPRGNLPLGVVDEVIFEYLEGKRGKNANGAMVYEPSDRNKGNAARAKFYMATAYHQKTTPGNWGLPTNQDQEILKQWHFSDLPDSYEIARNELIYSIQGNRNPYVDSVDFACYVDFNAMTYNSNGCNGLGLSTEFVESNLTIFPNPSNEIVYVQLNGVEINSIDVSDMTGRKVGTFTTSNQYVEIDVTNFNAGAYLLNINTEHGNLLERIIVQ
;
A
#
# COMPACT_ATOMS: atom_id res chain seq x y z
N MET A 1 14.26 55.07 -22.10
CA MET A 1 14.76 53.90 -21.34
C MET A 1 13.56 53.09 -20.89
N LYS A 2 13.67 51.76 -21.00
CA LYS A 2 12.57 50.82 -21.22
C LYS A 2 11.77 50.50 -19.95
N ASN A 3 10.44 50.63 -20.02
CA ASN A 3 9.48 50.00 -19.11
C ASN A 3 9.47 48.48 -19.36
N LYS A 4 9.70 47.68 -18.32
CA LYS A 4 9.40 46.24 -18.32
C LYS A 4 8.34 45.99 -17.24
N PHE A 5 7.12 45.70 -17.67
CA PHE A 5 6.14 44.97 -16.88
C PHE A 5 6.61 43.51 -16.83
N LEU A 6 6.81 42.97 -15.63
CA LEU A 6 6.90 41.53 -15.40
C LEU A 6 5.48 41.03 -15.13
N ILE A 7 4.95 40.25 -16.07
CA ILE A 7 3.72 39.49 -15.93
C ILE A 7 4.10 38.22 -15.14
N PHE A 8 3.57 38.07 -13.92
CA PHE A 8 3.54 36.78 -13.24
C PHE A 8 2.51 35.91 -13.97
N GLY A 9 2.99 34.99 -14.80
CA GLY A 9 2.17 33.89 -15.29
C GLY A 9 2.03 32.87 -14.16
N ALA A 10 0.85 32.78 -13.57
CA ALA A 10 0.49 31.61 -12.78
C ALA A 10 0.42 30.42 -13.74
N LEU A 11 1.39 29.49 -13.65
CA LEU A 11 1.21 28.15 -14.19
C LEU A 11 0.16 27.48 -13.31
N PHE A 12 -1.09 27.46 -13.78
CA PHE A 12 -2.03 26.44 -13.37
C PHE A 12 -1.53 25.13 -13.99
N SER A 13 -1.03 24.22 -13.16
CA SER A 13 -0.94 22.81 -13.51
C SER A 13 -2.37 22.30 -13.68
N LEU A 14 -2.86 22.25 -14.92
CA LEU A 14 -3.99 21.40 -15.24
C LEU A 14 -3.48 19.96 -15.17
N SER A 15 -3.71 19.29 -14.04
CA SER A 15 -3.79 17.84 -13.99
C SER A 15 -5.01 17.46 -14.83
N THR A 16 -4.79 17.07 -16.08
CA THR A 16 -5.81 16.36 -16.84
C THR A 16 -5.90 14.97 -16.25
N VAL A 17 -6.84 14.77 -15.32
CA VAL A 17 -7.29 13.44 -14.91
C VAL A 17 -7.93 12.85 -16.17
N PHE A 18 -7.25 11.92 -16.83
CA PHE A 18 -7.89 11.12 -17.86
C PHE A 18 -8.91 10.22 -17.15
N ALA A 19 -10.14 10.20 -17.64
CA ALA A 19 -11.11 9.20 -17.21
C ALA A 19 -10.61 7.83 -17.68
N GLN A 20 -10.78 6.80 -16.85
CA GLN A 20 -10.53 5.41 -17.23
C GLN A 20 -11.51 5.01 -18.35
N ASN A 21 -11.11 4.03 -19.16
CA ASN A 21 -11.88 3.66 -20.35
C ASN A 21 -13.19 2.94 -19.99
N ASP A 22 -13.14 2.10 -18.95
CA ASP A 22 -14.24 1.30 -18.44
C ASP A 22 -14.02 0.91 -16.97
N ILE A 23 -14.96 0.17 -16.37
CA ILE A 23 -14.89 -0.22 -14.97
C ILE A 23 -13.81 -1.26 -14.70
N GLU A 24 -13.55 -2.19 -15.62
CA GLU A 24 -12.48 -3.18 -15.42
C GLU A 24 -11.10 -2.53 -15.41
N ASP A 25 -10.85 -1.58 -16.31
CA ASP A 25 -9.65 -0.74 -16.32
C ASP A 25 -9.47 -0.02 -14.98
N ALA A 26 -10.53 0.59 -14.43
CA ALA A 26 -10.46 1.22 -13.11
C ALA A 26 -10.17 0.23 -11.98
N ARG A 27 -10.70 -0.99 -12.02
CA ARG A 27 -10.41 -2.03 -11.01
C ARG A 27 -8.95 -2.47 -11.01
N SER A 28 -8.22 -2.27 -12.12
CA SER A 28 -6.79 -2.57 -12.21
C SER A 28 -5.90 -1.61 -11.41
N PHE A 29 -6.43 -0.44 -11.03
CA PHE A 29 -5.66 0.56 -10.27
C PHE A 29 -5.53 0.15 -8.79
N PRO A 30 -4.40 0.46 -8.14
CA PRO A 30 -4.25 0.18 -6.71
C PRO A 30 -5.24 0.98 -5.86
N VAL A 31 -5.70 0.36 -4.76
CA VAL A 31 -6.40 1.05 -3.65
C VAL A 31 -5.64 2.32 -3.26
N GLY A 32 -6.39 3.40 -3.03
CA GLY A 32 -5.88 4.74 -2.74
C GLY A 32 -5.78 5.65 -3.97
N ASN A 33 -5.91 5.13 -5.19
CA ASN A 33 -5.93 5.95 -6.40
C ASN A 33 -7.32 6.56 -6.67
N GLU A 34 -7.34 7.79 -7.19
CA GLU A 34 -8.57 8.40 -7.68
C GLU A 34 -8.88 7.90 -9.10
N VAL A 35 -10.08 7.38 -9.30
CA VAL A 35 -10.59 6.90 -10.59
C VAL A 35 -11.84 7.70 -10.99
N THR A 36 -12.05 7.85 -12.29
CA THR A 36 -13.24 8.42 -12.91
C THR A 36 -13.82 7.46 -13.94
N ILE A 37 -14.99 6.90 -13.65
CA ILE A 37 -15.67 5.91 -14.51
C ILE A 37 -17.16 6.23 -14.69
N THR A 38 -17.75 5.64 -15.73
CA THR A 38 -19.19 5.73 -16.00
C THR A 38 -19.79 4.33 -16.03
N GLY A 39 -20.87 4.12 -15.27
CA GLY A 39 -21.59 2.85 -15.21
C GLY A 39 -23.09 3.05 -15.04
N VAL A 40 -23.85 1.98 -15.18
CA VAL A 40 -25.30 1.94 -14.91
C VAL A 40 -25.56 1.31 -13.56
N ALA A 41 -26.34 1.98 -12.72
CA ALA A 41 -26.69 1.51 -11.38
C ALA A 41 -27.53 0.23 -11.44
N SER A 42 -27.06 -0.82 -10.77
CA SER A 42 -27.68 -2.14 -10.75
C SER A 42 -28.58 -2.38 -9.54
N ASP A 43 -28.50 -1.51 -8.53
CA ASP A 43 -29.41 -1.42 -7.39
C ASP A 43 -29.96 -0.01 -7.18
N GLY A 44 -31.02 0.07 -6.36
CA GLY A 44 -31.56 1.30 -5.79
C GLY A 44 -31.41 1.35 -4.27
N GLY A 45 -32.40 1.92 -3.59
CA GLY A 45 -32.37 2.09 -2.13
C GLY A 45 -32.53 0.79 -1.31
N GLU A 46 -32.79 -0.35 -1.95
CA GLU A 46 -33.01 -1.65 -1.31
C GLU A 46 -31.79 -2.18 -0.54
N LEU A 47 -30.58 -1.80 -0.93
CA LEU A 47 -29.34 -2.15 -0.22
C LEU A 47 -28.92 -1.09 0.82
N GLY A 48 -29.70 -0.01 0.91
CA GLY A 48 -29.44 1.14 1.76
C GLY A 48 -29.25 2.42 0.96
N ASN A 49 -28.99 3.51 1.68
CA ASN A 49 -28.87 4.86 1.11
C ASN A 49 -27.43 5.26 0.77
N ALA A 50 -26.45 4.46 1.19
CA ALA A 50 -25.04 4.83 1.12
C ALA A 50 -24.30 4.14 -0.02
N ILE A 51 -24.75 2.97 -0.47
CA ILE A 51 -24.05 2.16 -1.48
C ILE A 51 -24.88 2.07 -2.76
N ARG A 52 -24.23 2.16 -3.92
CA ARG A 52 -24.80 1.80 -5.22
C ARG A 52 -23.78 0.99 -5.99
N TYR A 53 -24.20 -0.14 -6.53
CA TYR A 53 -23.40 -0.91 -7.47
C TYR A 53 -23.62 -0.34 -8.87
N ILE A 54 -22.55 0.01 -9.55
CA ILE A 54 -22.60 0.47 -10.94
C ILE A 54 -21.79 -0.50 -11.79
N GLN A 55 -22.26 -0.74 -13.01
CA GLN A 55 -21.60 -1.69 -13.91
C GLN A 55 -21.70 -1.25 -15.37
N ASP A 56 -20.79 -1.76 -16.18
CA ASP A 56 -20.78 -1.66 -17.64
C ASP A 56 -20.62 -3.07 -18.25
N GLU A 57 -20.30 -3.16 -19.55
CA GLU A 57 -20.10 -4.45 -20.23
C GLU A 57 -18.81 -5.17 -19.80
N THR A 58 -17.89 -4.48 -19.12
CA THR A 58 -16.55 -4.99 -18.76
C THR A 58 -16.47 -5.43 -17.30
N GLY A 59 -17.16 -4.72 -16.39
CA GLY A 59 -17.04 -4.94 -14.95
C GLY A 59 -18.09 -4.22 -14.10
N GLY A 60 -17.99 -4.41 -12.79
CA GLY A 60 -18.86 -3.81 -11.79
C GLY A 60 -18.07 -3.31 -10.59
N ILE A 61 -18.50 -2.18 -10.03
CA ILE A 61 -17.87 -1.60 -8.83
C ILE A 61 -18.92 -0.87 -7.98
N PRO A 62 -18.98 -1.13 -6.67
CA PRO A 62 -19.77 -0.32 -5.75
C PRO A 62 -19.16 1.06 -5.53
N ILE A 63 -20.03 2.06 -5.43
CA ILE A 63 -19.72 3.43 -5.03
C ILE A 63 -20.39 3.70 -3.69
N TYR A 64 -19.67 4.33 -2.75
CA TYR A 64 -20.17 4.56 -1.40
C TYR A 64 -20.15 6.05 -1.03
N ASP A 65 -21.31 6.62 -0.73
CA ASP A 65 -21.48 7.91 -0.08
C ASP A 65 -22.90 8.07 0.48
N PHE A 66 -23.04 8.55 1.73
CA PHE A 66 -24.34 8.70 2.41
C PHE A 66 -25.30 9.75 1.82
N ASN A 67 -24.80 10.68 1.01
CA ASN A 67 -25.56 11.84 0.51
C ASN A 67 -25.71 11.82 -1.01
N LEU A 68 -24.62 11.60 -1.74
CA LEU A 68 -24.53 11.71 -3.19
C LEU A 68 -25.28 10.56 -3.89
N THR A 69 -25.20 9.35 -3.35
CA THR A 69 -25.82 8.16 -3.95
C THR A 69 -27.34 8.09 -3.75
N ASN A 70 -27.92 8.87 -2.83
CA ASN A 70 -29.37 8.90 -2.56
C ASN A 70 -30.23 9.27 -3.79
N SER A 71 -29.66 10.00 -4.74
CA SER A 71 -30.36 10.45 -5.95
C SER A 71 -30.23 9.48 -7.13
N VAL A 72 -29.45 8.41 -6.98
CA VAL A 72 -29.21 7.40 -8.01
C VAL A 72 -30.21 6.26 -7.82
N ASN A 73 -31.02 6.02 -8.85
CA ASN A 73 -31.96 4.92 -8.90
C ASN A 73 -31.38 3.78 -9.73
N ARG A 74 -31.87 2.56 -9.50
CA ARG A 74 -31.59 1.43 -10.37
C ARG A 74 -31.91 1.79 -11.83
N GLY A 75 -30.97 1.49 -12.72
CA GLY A 75 -31.03 1.81 -14.14
C GLY A 75 -30.55 3.22 -14.51
N ASP A 76 -30.18 4.08 -13.56
CA ASP A 76 -29.57 5.36 -13.88
C ASP A 76 -28.10 5.19 -14.32
N SER A 77 -27.69 5.90 -15.37
CA SER A 77 -26.27 6.03 -15.73
C SER A 77 -25.63 7.13 -14.90
N VAL A 78 -24.49 6.85 -14.30
CA VAL A 78 -23.74 7.80 -13.48
C VAL A 78 -22.27 7.84 -13.89
N THR A 79 -21.68 9.03 -13.87
CA THR A 79 -20.22 9.20 -13.87
C THR A 79 -19.78 9.56 -12.46
N VAL A 80 -18.82 8.83 -11.91
CA VAL A 80 -18.28 9.02 -10.58
C VAL A 80 -16.78 9.26 -10.67
N THR A 81 -16.29 10.21 -9.88
CA THR A 81 -14.86 10.37 -9.57
C THR A 81 -14.69 10.14 -8.08
N GLY A 82 -13.77 9.28 -7.67
CA GLY A 82 -13.48 9.03 -6.25
C GLY A 82 -12.31 8.08 -6.06
N THR A 83 -11.96 7.82 -4.81
CA THR A 83 -10.79 7.00 -4.46
C THR A 83 -11.15 5.52 -4.36
N LEU A 84 -10.37 4.65 -4.98
CA LEU A 84 -10.48 3.20 -4.80
C LEU A 84 -10.14 2.80 -3.37
N LYS A 85 -10.90 1.89 -2.81
CA LYS A 85 -10.80 1.43 -1.44
C LYS A 85 -11.19 -0.04 -1.37
N ASP A 86 -10.46 -0.82 -0.58
CA ASP A 86 -10.93 -2.13 -0.14
C ASP A 86 -11.64 -1.96 1.21
N PHE A 87 -12.91 -2.34 1.26
CA PHE A 87 -13.68 -2.34 2.49
C PHE A 87 -14.22 -3.74 2.81
N SER A 88 -13.57 -4.38 3.79
CA SER A 88 -13.94 -5.75 4.20
C SER A 88 -13.84 -6.76 3.04
N GLY A 89 -12.87 -6.59 2.14
CA GLY A 89 -12.67 -7.42 0.96
C GLY A 89 -13.33 -6.88 -0.30
N LEU A 90 -14.32 -5.99 -0.17
CA LEU A 90 -15.01 -5.41 -1.31
C LEU A 90 -14.24 -4.23 -1.90
N LEU A 91 -13.85 -4.32 -3.17
CA LEU A 91 -13.28 -3.18 -3.90
C LEU A 91 -14.39 -2.18 -4.24
N GLU A 92 -14.30 -0.97 -3.70
CA GLU A 92 -15.30 0.10 -3.83
C GLU A 92 -14.65 1.47 -4.14
N ILE A 93 -15.45 2.43 -4.58
CA ILE A 93 -15.06 3.84 -4.70
C ILE A 93 -15.60 4.61 -3.48
N ASP A 94 -14.70 5.03 -2.59
CA ASP A 94 -14.95 5.79 -1.36
C ASP A 94 -13.65 6.46 -0.83
N PRO A 95 -13.60 7.78 -0.60
CA PRO A 95 -14.70 8.74 -0.79
C PRO A 95 -14.94 9.10 -2.25
N ILE A 96 -16.18 9.50 -2.53
CA ILE A 96 -16.58 10.07 -3.82
C ILE A 96 -16.24 11.57 -3.84
N SER A 97 -15.39 11.97 -4.79
CA SER A 97 -15.04 13.37 -5.07
C SER A 97 -16.14 14.07 -5.86
N THR A 98 -16.66 13.42 -6.92
CA THR A 98 -17.78 13.93 -7.72
C THR A 98 -18.70 12.80 -8.19
N LEU A 99 -20.00 13.08 -8.28
CA LEU A 99 -20.99 12.16 -8.87
C LEU A 99 -21.95 12.95 -9.74
N THR A 100 -22.07 12.54 -11.00
CA THR A 100 -23.03 13.10 -11.96
C THR A 100 -24.01 12.00 -12.37
N ASN A 101 -25.29 12.16 -12.05
CA ASN A 101 -26.35 11.28 -12.53
C ASN A 101 -26.90 11.81 -13.87
N HIS A 102 -26.76 11.01 -14.93
CA HIS A 102 -27.21 11.32 -16.30
C HIS A 102 -28.66 10.89 -16.56
N GLY A 103 -29.30 10.22 -15.59
CA GLY A 103 -30.66 9.71 -15.65
C GLY A 103 -30.74 8.30 -16.22
N PRO A 104 -31.95 7.83 -16.57
CA PRO A 104 -32.20 6.46 -16.96
C PRO A 104 -31.41 6.01 -18.20
N ALA A 105 -30.85 4.81 -18.12
CA ALA A 105 -30.16 4.09 -19.17
C ALA A 105 -30.70 2.66 -19.29
N ASN A 106 -30.17 1.88 -20.24
CA ASN A 106 -30.45 0.45 -20.30
C ASN A 106 -29.68 -0.24 -19.17
N GLU A 107 -30.38 -1.02 -18.36
CA GLU A 107 -29.74 -1.87 -17.36
C GLU A 107 -28.83 -2.88 -18.08
N VAL A 108 -27.64 -3.08 -17.53
CA VAL A 108 -26.72 -4.10 -18.02
C VAL A 108 -27.21 -5.46 -17.56
N ASP A 109 -27.26 -6.42 -18.48
CA ASP A 109 -27.76 -7.76 -18.19
C ASP A 109 -26.89 -8.48 -17.14
N ALA A 110 -27.52 -9.34 -16.33
CA ALA A 110 -26.82 -10.11 -15.32
C ALA A 110 -25.92 -11.18 -15.97
N TRP A 111 -24.70 -11.31 -15.46
CA TRP A 111 -23.74 -12.31 -15.92
C TRP A 111 -24.15 -13.69 -15.41
N ASN A 112 -24.37 -14.63 -16.33
CA ASN A 112 -24.76 -15.99 -15.96
C ASN A 112 -23.51 -16.80 -15.61
N ILE A 113 -23.35 -17.15 -14.34
CA ILE A 113 -22.16 -17.83 -13.80
C ILE A 113 -22.56 -19.06 -12.97
N ASN A 114 -21.57 -19.89 -12.61
CA ASN A 114 -21.77 -21.01 -11.69
C ASN A 114 -21.37 -20.64 -10.25
N ILE A 115 -21.75 -21.47 -9.28
CA ILE A 115 -21.41 -21.26 -7.87
C ILE A 115 -19.89 -21.23 -7.65
N VAL A 116 -19.14 -22.06 -8.39
CA VAL A 116 -17.67 -22.14 -8.27
C VAL A 116 -16.96 -20.86 -8.72
N ASP A 117 -17.65 -20.04 -9.51
CA ASP A 117 -17.12 -18.79 -10.06
C ASP A 117 -17.31 -17.61 -9.10
N LEU A 118 -17.97 -17.81 -7.95
CA LEU A 118 -18.11 -16.77 -6.93
C LEU A 118 -16.72 -16.37 -6.38
N GLY A 119 -16.25 -15.19 -6.77
CA GLY A 119 -14.94 -14.67 -6.39
C GLY A 119 -14.64 -13.29 -6.98
N GLU A 120 -13.41 -12.83 -6.80
CA GLU A 120 -12.90 -11.51 -7.23
C GLU A 120 -13.25 -11.14 -8.68
N THR A 121 -13.16 -12.10 -9.61
CA THR A 121 -13.41 -11.88 -11.03
C THR A 121 -14.79 -11.24 -11.29
N TYR A 122 -15.80 -11.64 -10.52
CA TYR A 122 -17.17 -11.15 -10.69
C TYR A 122 -17.63 -10.23 -9.57
N GLU A 123 -16.73 -9.89 -8.63
CA GLU A 123 -17.07 -9.01 -7.53
C GLU A 123 -17.56 -7.65 -8.06
N GLY A 124 -18.63 -7.13 -7.44
CA GLY A 124 -19.22 -5.85 -7.82
C GLY A 124 -20.21 -5.93 -8.98
N ARG A 125 -20.38 -7.11 -9.59
CA ARG A 125 -21.25 -7.32 -10.76
C ARG A 125 -22.61 -7.88 -10.36
N LEU A 126 -23.64 -7.57 -11.15
CA LEU A 126 -24.91 -8.26 -11.12
C LEU A 126 -24.74 -9.62 -11.82
N VAL A 127 -24.95 -10.69 -11.07
CA VAL A 127 -24.80 -12.06 -11.56
C VAL A 127 -26.11 -12.84 -11.45
N ARG A 128 -26.22 -13.90 -12.25
CA ARG A 128 -27.32 -14.85 -12.30
C ARG A 128 -26.77 -16.25 -12.11
N ILE A 129 -27.40 -17.02 -11.24
CA ILE A 129 -27.12 -18.45 -11.05
C ILE A 129 -28.42 -19.23 -11.20
N ASP A 130 -28.42 -20.18 -12.11
CA ASP A 130 -29.58 -20.99 -12.47
C ASP A 130 -29.58 -22.36 -11.77
N ASN A 131 -30.76 -22.96 -11.68
CA ASN A 131 -30.96 -24.35 -11.24
C ASN A 131 -30.39 -24.70 -9.85
N VAL A 132 -30.54 -23.78 -8.88
CA VAL A 132 -30.08 -23.99 -7.50
C VAL A 132 -31.23 -24.26 -6.54
N THR A 133 -30.95 -24.88 -5.41
CA THR A 133 -31.95 -25.12 -4.35
C THR A 133 -31.51 -24.55 -3.02
N PHE A 134 -32.47 -24.10 -2.21
CA PHE A 134 -32.21 -23.66 -0.83
C PHE A 134 -32.31 -24.83 0.14
N ASN A 135 -31.33 -24.93 1.04
CA ASN A 135 -31.35 -25.93 2.11
C ASN A 135 -32.51 -25.70 3.09
N ASP A 136 -32.85 -24.43 3.34
CA ASP A 136 -33.90 -24.00 4.28
C ASP A 136 -35.27 -23.80 3.62
N ALA A 137 -35.52 -24.42 2.47
CA ALA A 137 -36.77 -24.28 1.73
C ALA A 137 -38.01 -24.53 2.62
N GLY A 138 -39.02 -23.65 2.49
CA GLY A 138 -40.24 -23.68 3.30
C GLY A 138 -40.17 -22.93 4.63
N SER A 139 -38.98 -22.48 5.06
CA SER A 139 -38.84 -21.50 6.15
C SER A 139 -39.06 -20.06 5.64
N THR A 140 -38.70 -19.03 6.40
CA THR A 140 -38.86 -17.62 6.01
C THR A 140 -37.52 -16.89 6.01
N PHE A 141 -37.28 -16.09 4.95
CA PHE A 141 -36.17 -15.15 4.91
C PHE A 141 -36.27 -14.15 6.06
N SER A 142 -35.16 -13.91 6.73
CA SER A 142 -35.03 -13.00 7.87
C SER A 142 -34.10 -11.83 7.54
N ASN A 143 -34.34 -10.70 8.18
CA ASN A 143 -33.52 -9.50 8.03
C ASN A 143 -32.04 -9.78 8.29
N SER A 144 -31.18 -9.25 7.41
CA SER A 144 -29.73 -9.24 7.58
C SER A 144 -29.19 -10.63 7.93
N THR A 145 -29.65 -11.65 7.19
CA THR A 145 -29.35 -13.07 7.42
C THR A 145 -28.81 -13.72 6.15
N ASN A 146 -27.86 -14.64 6.32
CA ASN A 146 -27.30 -15.45 5.24
C ASN A 146 -28.07 -16.76 5.12
N TYR A 147 -28.26 -17.21 3.88
CA TYR A 147 -28.82 -18.51 3.57
C TYR A 147 -27.94 -19.18 2.52
N ASP A 148 -27.85 -20.50 2.59
CA ASP A 148 -27.10 -21.27 1.62
C ASP A 148 -28.02 -21.78 0.51
N PHE A 149 -27.50 -21.73 -0.71
CA PHE A 149 -28.06 -22.40 -1.87
C PHE A 149 -27.02 -23.32 -2.51
N THR A 150 -27.49 -24.37 -3.17
CA THR A 150 -26.60 -25.39 -3.77
C THR A 150 -27.10 -25.84 -5.12
N ASP A 151 -26.16 -26.13 -6.02
CA ASP A 151 -26.36 -26.84 -7.29
C ASP A 151 -26.32 -28.38 -7.11
N GLY A 152 -26.16 -28.85 -5.87
CA GLY A 152 -25.99 -30.26 -5.49
C GLY A 152 -24.53 -30.68 -5.25
N THR A 153 -23.56 -29.89 -5.70
CA THR A 153 -22.12 -30.13 -5.55
C THR A 153 -21.44 -28.99 -4.79
N ASN A 154 -21.68 -27.75 -5.21
CA ASN A 154 -21.14 -26.54 -4.63
C ASN A 154 -22.20 -25.82 -3.79
N THR A 155 -21.74 -24.98 -2.87
CA THR A 155 -22.61 -24.17 -2.00
C THR A 155 -22.25 -22.70 -2.16
N GLY A 156 -23.24 -21.88 -2.49
CA GLY A 156 -23.13 -20.43 -2.50
C GLY A 156 -23.97 -19.82 -1.37
N THR A 157 -23.66 -18.56 -1.03
CA THR A 157 -24.39 -17.84 0.02
C THR A 157 -25.17 -16.67 -0.57
N ILE A 158 -26.43 -16.54 -0.17
CA ILE A 158 -27.27 -15.35 -0.44
C ILE A 158 -27.46 -14.57 0.87
N ARG A 159 -27.37 -13.24 0.79
CA ARG A 159 -27.53 -12.35 1.94
C ARG A 159 -28.78 -11.49 1.78
N ILE A 160 -29.75 -11.69 2.67
CA ILE A 160 -31.00 -10.93 2.65
C ILE A 160 -30.82 -9.61 3.38
N ASN A 161 -30.74 -8.50 2.64
CA ASN A 161 -30.66 -7.16 3.23
C ASN A 161 -32.04 -6.68 3.71
N SER A 162 -32.05 -5.89 4.79
CA SER A 162 -33.27 -5.46 5.48
C SER A 162 -34.13 -4.47 4.68
N GLY A 163 -33.52 -3.80 3.69
CA GLY A 163 -34.22 -2.90 2.76
C GLY A 163 -34.94 -3.61 1.62
N THR A 164 -34.73 -4.93 1.45
CA THR A 164 -35.33 -5.70 0.35
C THR A 164 -36.75 -6.16 0.69
N SER A 165 -37.55 -6.44 -0.35
CA SER A 165 -38.89 -7.00 -0.20
C SER A 165 -38.92 -8.47 0.24
N MET A 166 -37.76 -9.08 0.49
CA MET A 166 -37.61 -10.52 0.76
C MET A 166 -37.85 -10.88 2.22
N ASN A 167 -37.65 -9.94 3.15
CA ASN A 167 -37.86 -10.21 4.58
C ASN A 167 -39.29 -10.67 4.89
N GLY A 168 -39.39 -11.78 5.62
CA GLY A 168 -40.65 -12.43 5.97
C GLY A 168 -41.29 -13.26 4.85
N GLN A 169 -40.70 -13.30 3.66
CA GLN A 169 -41.17 -14.16 2.57
C GLN A 169 -40.72 -15.60 2.80
N THR A 170 -41.53 -16.54 2.36
CA THR A 170 -41.19 -17.97 2.40
C THR A 170 -40.02 -18.25 1.46
N ILE A 171 -39.02 -18.98 1.93
CA ILE A 171 -37.91 -19.45 1.11
C ILE A 171 -38.47 -20.47 0.09
N PRO A 172 -38.33 -20.23 -1.22
CA PRO A 172 -38.96 -21.06 -2.23
C PRO A 172 -38.37 -22.47 -2.25
N SER A 173 -39.23 -23.45 -2.56
CA SER A 173 -38.83 -24.85 -2.73
C SER A 173 -38.66 -25.21 -4.20
N GLY A 174 -37.87 -26.26 -4.47
CA GLY A 174 -37.51 -26.67 -5.83
C GLY A 174 -36.40 -25.81 -6.43
N ALA A 175 -36.05 -26.09 -7.69
CA ALA A 175 -35.00 -25.37 -8.39
C ALA A 175 -35.37 -23.90 -8.65
N GLN A 176 -34.45 -23.00 -8.34
CA GLN A 176 -34.59 -21.54 -8.46
C GLN A 176 -33.49 -20.99 -9.37
N THR A 177 -33.79 -19.86 -9.98
CA THR A 177 -32.81 -18.90 -10.47
C THR A 177 -32.65 -17.80 -9.43
N ILE A 178 -31.40 -17.43 -9.13
CA ILE A 178 -31.05 -16.33 -8.25
C ILE A 178 -30.30 -15.28 -9.07
N VAL A 179 -30.77 -14.04 -9.02
CA VAL A 179 -30.04 -12.87 -9.51
C VAL A 179 -29.60 -12.04 -8.29
N GLY A 180 -28.40 -11.49 -8.31
CA GLY A 180 -27.94 -10.67 -7.19
C GLY A 180 -26.60 -10.02 -7.49
N LEU A 181 -26.30 -8.97 -6.73
CA LEU A 181 -24.99 -8.34 -6.79
C LEU A 181 -24.00 -9.19 -6.02
N LEU A 182 -22.90 -9.57 -6.66
CA LEU A 182 -21.82 -10.30 -5.98
C LEU A 182 -21.01 -9.33 -5.13
N SER A 183 -20.98 -9.59 -3.83
CA SER A 183 -20.27 -8.78 -2.84
C SER A 183 -19.38 -9.68 -1.98
N GLU A 184 -18.23 -9.18 -1.55
CA GLU A 184 -17.50 -9.77 -0.43
C GLU A 184 -17.82 -9.07 0.89
N TYR A 185 -17.84 -9.84 1.98
CA TYR A 185 -17.74 -9.27 3.33
C TYR A 185 -16.92 -10.16 4.25
N ASN A 186 -15.73 -9.68 4.62
CA ASN A 186 -14.75 -10.35 5.48
C ASN A 186 -14.38 -11.77 4.98
N GLY A 187 -14.01 -11.89 3.70
CA GLY A 187 -13.61 -13.17 3.10
C GLY A 187 -14.76 -14.07 2.66
N LEU A 188 -16.01 -13.60 2.73
CA LEU A 188 -17.18 -14.36 2.29
C LEU A 188 -17.85 -13.67 1.10
N TYR A 189 -17.78 -14.31 -0.07
CA TYR A 189 -18.59 -13.94 -1.23
C TYR A 189 -20.05 -14.30 -1.02
N GLN A 190 -20.94 -13.36 -1.30
CA GLN A 190 -22.38 -13.49 -1.10
C GLN A 190 -23.15 -12.73 -2.19
N LEU A 191 -24.27 -13.30 -2.62
CA LEU A 191 -25.20 -12.62 -3.52
C LEU A 191 -26.15 -11.72 -2.73
N LEU A 192 -26.25 -10.46 -3.15
CA LEU A 192 -27.18 -9.46 -2.64
C LEU A 192 -28.36 -9.32 -3.63
N PRO A 193 -29.47 -10.06 -3.44
CA PRO A 193 -30.66 -9.88 -4.26
C PRO A 193 -31.32 -8.53 -3.96
N ARG A 194 -31.95 -7.94 -4.97
CA ARG A 194 -32.59 -6.61 -4.86
C ARG A 194 -34.06 -6.71 -4.43
N GLY A 195 -34.64 -7.91 -4.54
CA GLY A 195 -36.00 -8.20 -4.09
C GLY A 195 -36.44 -9.61 -4.49
N MET A 196 -37.70 -9.94 -4.19
CA MET A 196 -38.25 -11.27 -4.55
C MET A 196 -38.33 -11.51 -6.06
N SER A 197 -38.27 -10.46 -6.89
CA SER A 197 -38.19 -10.61 -8.34
C SER A 197 -36.88 -11.25 -8.80
N ASP A 198 -35.84 -11.20 -7.98
CA ASP A 198 -34.53 -11.77 -8.29
C ASP A 198 -34.40 -13.24 -7.83
N VAL A 199 -35.42 -13.80 -7.15
CA VAL A 199 -35.48 -15.23 -6.82
C VAL A 199 -36.78 -15.80 -7.34
N PHE A 200 -36.70 -16.57 -8.42
CA PHE A 200 -37.86 -17.14 -9.08
C PHE A 200 -37.60 -18.59 -9.47
N GLY A 201 -38.69 -19.35 -9.65
CA GLY A 201 -38.59 -20.76 -10.03
C GLY A 201 -37.78 -20.90 -11.32
N TYR A 202 -36.77 -21.75 -11.29
CA TYR A 202 -35.96 -22.05 -12.47
C TYR A 202 -36.86 -22.65 -13.53
N ILE A 203 -36.93 -21.97 -14.67
CA ILE A 203 -37.54 -22.52 -15.88
C ILE A 203 -36.38 -22.87 -16.78
N ALA A 204 -36.18 -24.18 -16.96
CA ALA A 204 -35.18 -24.64 -17.91
C ALA A 204 -35.45 -23.99 -19.27
N PRO A 205 -34.43 -23.35 -19.87
CA PRO A 205 -34.60 -22.62 -21.11
C PRO A 205 -35.08 -23.56 -22.22
N ASP A 206 -35.71 -23.01 -23.27
CA ASP A 206 -36.09 -23.82 -24.43
C ASP A 206 -34.85 -24.52 -25.00
N LYS A 207 -33.79 -23.72 -25.21
CA LYS A 207 -32.45 -24.11 -25.65
C LYS A 207 -31.46 -23.13 -25.01
N LYS A 208 -30.33 -23.61 -24.54
CA LYS A 208 -29.26 -22.75 -24.00
C LYS A 208 -27.92 -23.45 -24.20
N ILE A 209 -27.02 -22.81 -24.93
CA ILE A 209 -25.65 -23.30 -25.06
C ILE A 209 -24.85 -22.91 -23.82
N GLU A 210 -24.10 -23.87 -23.30
CA GLU A 210 -22.98 -23.67 -22.39
C GLU A 210 -21.76 -24.34 -23.02
N VAL A 211 -20.63 -23.65 -22.94
CA VAL A 211 -19.36 -24.11 -23.50
C VAL A 211 -18.41 -24.32 -22.33
N SER A 212 -17.76 -25.47 -22.31
CA SER A 212 -16.76 -25.79 -21.28
C SER A 212 -15.44 -26.22 -21.92
N VAL A 213 -14.34 -25.79 -21.32
CA VAL A 213 -12.98 -26.18 -21.67
C VAL A 213 -12.33 -26.83 -20.46
N ASP A 214 -11.77 -28.03 -20.64
CA ASP A 214 -11.20 -28.85 -19.56
C ASP A 214 -12.15 -29.04 -18.36
N GLY A 215 -13.46 -29.12 -18.65
CA GLY A 215 -14.52 -29.31 -17.66
C GLY A 215 -14.93 -28.04 -16.92
N VAL A 216 -14.36 -26.89 -17.27
CA VAL A 216 -14.69 -25.58 -16.69
C VAL A 216 -15.57 -24.80 -17.68
N PRO A 217 -16.80 -24.41 -17.31
CA PRO A 217 -17.62 -23.52 -18.12
C PRO A 217 -16.91 -22.19 -18.39
N VAL A 218 -16.92 -21.76 -19.65
CA VAL A 218 -16.30 -20.51 -20.09
C VAL A 218 -17.37 -19.53 -20.58
N LEU A 219 -17.07 -18.24 -20.52
CA LEU A 219 -17.97 -17.19 -20.99
C LEU A 219 -17.79 -16.91 -22.48
N ASP A 220 -18.83 -16.34 -23.08
CA ASP A 220 -18.78 -15.85 -24.46
C ASP A 220 -17.77 -14.70 -24.56
N GLY A 221 -16.85 -14.79 -25.51
CA GLY A 221 -15.74 -13.87 -25.69
C GLY A 221 -14.49 -14.17 -24.84
N ALA A 222 -14.53 -15.20 -23.98
CA ALA A 222 -13.39 -15.55 -23.13
C ALA A 222 -12.16 -15.98 -23.94
N THR A 223 -10.98 -15.68 -23.40
CA THR A 223 -9.72 -16.24 -23.91
C THR A 223 -9.45 -17.59 -23.27
N VAL A 224 -9.09 -18.56 -24.10
CA VAL A 224 -8.72 -19.92 -23.71
C VAL A 224 -7.25 -20.13 -24.06
N GLU A 225 -6.45 -20.30 -23.03
CA GLU A 225 -5.03 -20.53 -23.09
C GLU A 225 -4.72 -22.00 -23.41
N ILE A 226 -4.64 -22.32 -24.69
CA ILE A 226 -4.34 -23.68 -25.18
C ILE A 226 -2.87 -24.04 -24.92
N GLY A 227 -1.98 -23.03 -24.92
CA GLY A 227 -0.54 -23.24 -24.76
C GLY A 227 0.00 -24.14 -25.86
N THR A 228 0.75 -25.17 -25.47
CA THR A 228 1.30 -26.20 -26.38
C THR A 228 0.49 -27.49 -26.41
N SER A 229 -0.69 -27.52 -25.78
CA SER A 229 -1.49 -28.74 -25.66
C SER A 229 -1.99 -29.19 -27.02
N ALA A 230 -1.64 -30.41 -27.42
CA ALA A 230 -2.06 -30.96 -28.72
C ALA A 230 -3.57 -31.21 -28.81
N SER A 231 -4.22 -31.40 -27.65
CA SER A 231 -5.65 -31.67 -27.52
C SER A 231 -6.12 -31.16 -26.15
N THR A 232 -7.10 -30.26 -26.16
CA THR A 232 -7.78 -29.71 -24.98
C THR A 232 -9.22 -30.19 -24.98
N VAL A 233 -9.76 -30.60 -23.83
CA VAL A 233 -11.15 -31.08 -23.76
C VAL A 233 -12.09 -29.91 -24.02
N PHE A 234 -13.08 -30.14 -24.87
CA PHE A 234 -14.02 -29.11 -25.30
C PHE A 234 -15.42 -29.70 -25.37
N GLU A 235 -16.36 -29.09 -24.65
CA GLU A 235 -17.70 -29.61 -24.48
C GLU A 235 -18.75 -28.56 -24.82
N LEU A 236 -19.79 -28.99 -25.53
CA LEU A 236 -20.97 -28.20 -25.81
C LEU A 236 -22.15 -28.83 -25.07
N SER A 237 -22.69 -28.10 -24.11
CA SER A 237 -23.84 -28.52 -23.29
C SER A 237 -25.09 -27.78 -23.72
N ASN A 238 -26.21 -28.49 -23.81
CA ASN A 238 -27.51 -27.88 -23.95
C ASN A 238 -28.22 -27.89 -22.59
N LEU A 239 -28.24 -26.76 -21.90
CA LEU A 239 -28.92 -26.61 -20.61
C LEU A 239 -30.45 -26.49 -20.75
N GLY A 240 -30.96 -26.39 -21.99
CA GLY A 240 -32.38 -26.32 -22.28
C GLY A 240 -33.08 -27.68 -22.35
N VAL A 241 -34.39 -27.65 -22.57
CA VAL A 241 -35.24 -28.87 -22.60
C VAL A 241 -35.47 -29.42 -24.00
N ASN A 242 -35.39 -28.59 -25.04
CA ASN A 242 -35.53 -29.01 -26.44
C ASN A 242 -34.17 -29.08 -27.12
N ASN A 243 -34.11 -29.74 -28.26
CA ASN A 243 -32.85 -29.88 -29.01
C ASN A 243 -32.29 -28.51 -29.40
N LEU A 244 -31.07 -28.22 -28.95
CA LEU A 244 -30.23 -27.14 -29.44
C LEU A 244 -29.56 -27.61 -30.73
N THR A 245 -29.70 -26.85 -31.81
CA THR A 245 -29.05 -27.13 -33.09
C THR A 245 -27.82 -26.24 -33.20
N VAL A 246 -26.63 -26.83 -33.13
CA VAL A 246 -25.38 -26.18 -33.52
C VAL A 246 -25.27 -26.25 -35.04
N SER A 247 -25.30 -25.09 -35.70
CA SER A 247 -25.31 -24.98 -37.17
C SER A 247 -23.91 -24.90 -37.76
N ALA A 248 -22.95 -24.31 -37.04
CA ALA A 248 -21.55 -24.20 -37.47
C ALA A 248 -20.61 -24.17 -36.27
N ILE A 249 -19.39 -24.66 -36.47
CA ILE A 249 -18.27 -24.53 -35.54
C ILE A 249 -17.06 -24.18 -36.41
N ASP A 250 -16.64 -22.92 -36.37
CA ASP A 250 -15.66 -22.37 -37.30
C ASP A 250 -14.50 -21.69 -36.56
N PHE A 251 -13.32 -21.75 -37.17
CA PHE A 251 -12.12 -21.06 -36.71
C PHE A 251 -11.79 -19.91 -37.67
N ALA A 252 -11.51 -18.73 -37.12
CA ALA A 252 -11.14 -17.54 -37.85
C ALA A 252 -9.87 -16.90 -37.27
N GLY A 253 -9.23 -16.02 -38.05
CA GLY A 253 -7.98 -15.36 -37.65
C GLY A 253 -6.73 -15.97 -38.30
N ASN A 254 -5.58 -15.38 -38.01
CA ASN A 254 -4.34 -15.66 -38.74
C ASN A 254 -3.80 -17.08 -38.50
N ALA A 255 -4.02 -17.63 -37.31
CA ALA A 255 -3.59 -18.99 -36.96
C ALA A 255 -4.72 -20.02 -36.98
N ALA A 256 -5.89 -19.70 -37.55
CA ALA A 256 -7.06 -20.59 -37.57
C ALA A 256 -6.75 -21.99 -38.13
N ALA A 257 -5.85 -22.09 -39.11
CA ALA A 257 -5.44 -23.36 -39.72
C ALA A 257 -4.66 -24.28 -38.77
N ASP A 258 -4.14 -23.77 -37.65
CA ASP A 258 -3.46 -24.56 -36.62
C ASP A 258 -4.43 -25.21 -35.64
N PHE A 259 -5.70 -24.81 -35.66
CA PHE A 259 -6.74 -25.31 -34.78
C PHE A 259 -7.75 -26.15 -35.56
N SER A 260 -8.30 -27.15 -34.88
CA SER A 260 -9.42 -27.94 -35.37
C SER A 260 -10.23 -28.46 -34.19
N THR A 261 -11.44 -28.94 -34.44
CA THR A 261 -12.24 -29.63 -33.42
C THR A 261 -12.67 -31.01 -33.88
N THR A 262 -12.87 -31.92 -32.94
CA THR A 262 -13.53 -33.21 -33.23
C THR A 262 -15.06 -33.12 -33.19
N LEU A 263 -15.61 -32.02 -32.66
CA LEU A 263 -17.05 -31.79 -32.65
C LEU A 263 -17.53 -31.42 -34.06
N SER A 264 -18.74 -31.84 -34.40
CA SER A 264 -19.39 -31.51 -35.67
C SER A 264 -20.74 -30.84 -35.41
N PRO A 265 -21.15 -29.87 -36.24
CA PRO A 265 -22.48 -29.29 -36.17
C PRO A 265 -23.58 -30.36 -36.14
N GLY A 266 -24.59 -30.17 -35.30
CA GLY A 266 -25.59 -31.18 -35.01
C GLY A 266 -26.57 -30.76 -33.92
N ALA A 267 -27.54 -31.64 -33.64
CA ALA A 267 -28.51 -31.41 -32.58
C ALA A 267 -28.03 -32.03 -31.26
N ILE A 268 -27.99 -31.22 -30.21
CA ILE A 268 -27.70 -31.64 -28.84
C ILE A 268 -29.04 -31.73 -28.09
N GLY A 269 -29.38 -32.93 -27.62
CA GLY A 269 -30.61 -33.15 -26.84
C GLY A 269 -30.66 -32.30 -25.58
N GLY A 270 -31.85 -31.90 -25.14
CA GLY A 270 -31.99 -31.11 -23.91
C GLY A 270 -31.39 -31.82 -22.69
N GLY A 271 -30.57 -31.11 -21.92
CA GLY A 271 -29.82 -31.63 -20.78
C GLY A 271 -28.63 -32.53 -21.12
N ASN A 272 -28.31 -32.71 -22.41
CA ASN A 272 -27.16 -33.50 -22.84
C ASN A 272 -25.95 -32.61 -23.13
N THR A 273 -24.78 -33.24 -23.09
CA THR A 273 -23.49 -32.67 -23.46
C THR A 273 -22.89 -33.49 -24.58
N GLU A 274 -22.36 -32.82 -25.60
CA GLU A 274 -21.48 -33.42 -26.61
C GLU A 274 -20.03 -33.05 -26.28
N SER A 275 -19.20 -34.07 -26.04
CA SER A 275 -17.79 -33.88 -25.68
C SER A 275 -16.88 -34.18 -26.87
N GLY A 276 -15.87 -33.33 -27.07
CA GLY A 276 -14.82 -33.50 -28.07
C GLY A 276 -13.53 -32.84 -27.61
N SER A 277 -12.72 -32.42 -28.57
CA SER A 277 -11.50 -31.66 -28.29
C SER A 277 -11.32 -30.49 -29.25
N ILE A 278 -10.65 -29.45 -28.75
CA ILE A 278 -9.92 -28.50 -29.59
C ILE A 278 -8.53 -29.12 -29.77
N ASN A 279 -8.18 -29.45 -31.01
CA ASN A 279 -6.84 -29.93 -31.35
C ASN A 279 -6.03 -28.77 -31.89
N PHE A 280 -4.79 -28.68 -31.42
CA PHE A 280 -3.85 -27.64 -31.82
C PHE A 280 -2.57 -28.30 -32.35
N SER A 281 -2.16 -27.87 -33.54
CA SER A 281 -0.95 -28.36 -34.20
C SER A 281 -0.40 -27.26 -35.11
N THR A 282 0.77 -26.74 -34.76
CA THR A 282 1.45 -25.73 -35.53
C THR A 282 2.88 -26.16 -35.87
N THR A 283 3.42 -25.54 -36.93
CA THR A 283 4.84 -25.65 -37.30
C THR A 283 5.54 -24.29 -37.24
N SER A 284 4.80 -23.26 -36.81
CA SER A 284 5.30 -21.90 -36.67
C SER A 284 5.68 -21.62 -35.22
N ASN A 285 6.49 -20.59 -35.05
CA ASN A 285 6.88 -20.04 -33.75
C ASN A 285 5.88 -18.97 -33.27
N GLY A 286 5.98 -18.60 -31.99
CA GLY A 286 5.25 -17.49 -31.39
C GLY A 286 3.78 -17.77 -31.08
N SER A 287 3.05 -16.72 -30.71
CA SER A 287 1.62 -16.73 -30.42
C SER A 287 0.80 -17.15 -31.63
N ARG A 288 -0.10 -18.11 -31.43
CA ARG A 288 -1.01 -18.66 -32.43
C ARG A 288 -2.44 -18.31 -32.02
N LEU A 289 -2.88 -17.13 -32.43
CA LEU A 289 -4.20 -16.61 -32.08
C LEU A 289 -5.27 -17.00 -33.13
N SER A 290 -6.38 -17.54 -32.65
CA SER A 290 -7.56 -17.87 -33.45
C SER A 290 -8.82 -17.50 -32.69
N VAL A 291 -9.92 -17.25 -33.39
CA VAL A 291 -11.25 -17.09 -32.81
C VAL A 291 -12.07 -18.31 -33.21
N LEU A 292 -12.65 -19.00 -32.23
CA LEU A 292 -13.59 -20.11 -32.43
C LEU A 292 -15.01 -19.58 -32.27
N THR A 293 -15.85 -19.74 -33.29
CA THR A 293 -17.27 -19.36 -33.26
C THR A 293 -18.16 -20.59 -33.35
N ILE A 294 -19.15 -20.68 -32.47
CA ILE A 294 -20.15 -21.74 -32.43
C ILE A 294 -21.52 -21.11 -32.68
N ASP A 295 -22.04 -21.30 -33.89
CA ASP A 295 -23.37 -20.81 -34.24
C ASP A 295 -24.41 -21.84 -33.82
N SER A 296 -25.48 -21.37 -33.17
CA SER A 296 -26.58 -22.22 -32.72
C SER A 296 -27.93 -21.53 -32.82
N ASP A 297 -28.99 -22.29 -32.56
CA ASP A 297 -30.35 -21.75 -32.41
C ASP A 297 -30.72 -21.43 -30.96
N ASP A 298 -29.73 -21.22 -30.08
CA ASP A 298 -29.92 -20.54 -28.79
C ASP A 298 -30.39 -19.10 -29.05
N PRO A 299 -31.57 -18.70 -28.56
CA PRO A 299 -32.12 -17.37 -28.83
C PRO A 299 -31.36 -16.22 -28.16
N ASN A 300 -30.60 -16.48 -27.10
CA ASN A 300 -29.87 -15.47 -26.35
C ASN A 300 -28.39 -15.40 -26.76
N THR A 301 -27.81 -16.53 -27.15
CA THR A 301 -26.42 -16.63 -27.59
C THR A 301 -26.35 -17.36 -28.94
N PRO A 302 -26.87 -16.74 -30.02
CA PRO A 302 -26.93 -17.38 -31.34
C PRO A 302 -25.56 -17.66 -31.94
N THR A 303 -24.54 -16.92 -31.52
CA THR A 303 -23.13 -17.18 -31.80
C THR A 303 -22.37 -17.08 -30.48
N PHE A 304 -21.69 -18.15 -30.09
CA PHE A 304 -20.78 -18.17 -28.96
C PHE A 304 -19.33 -18.10 -29.46
N THR A 305 -18.50 -17.27 -28.86
CA THR A 305 -17.15 -16.97 -29.31
C THR A 305 -16.12 -17.33 -28.24
N LEU A 306 -14.99 -17.91 -28.64
CA LEU A 306 -13.80 -18.09 -27.81
C LEU A 306 -12.57 -17.55 -28.53
N ASN A 307 -11.74 -16.78 -27.82
CA ASN A 307 -10.41 -16.41 -28.30
C ASN A 307 -9.43 -17.52 -27.90
N LEU A 308 -8.79 -18.18 -28.85
CA LEU A 308 -7.85 -19.26 -28.59
C LEU A 308 -6.42 -18.75 -28.66
N TYR A 309 -5.67 -18.99 -27.59
CA TYR A 309 -4.27 -18.63 -27.48
C TYR A 309 -3.39 -19.89 -27.44
N GLY A 310 -2.89 -20.30 -28.61
CA GLY A 310 -1.90 -21.37 -28.74
C GLY A 310 -0.47 -20.82 -28.79
N ILE A 311 0.51 -21.68 -28.49
CA ILE A 311 1.94 -21.34 -28.47
C ILE A 311 2.71 -22.21 -29.47
N GLY A 312 3.59 -21.55 -30.24
CA GLY A 312 4.39 -22.14 -31.30
C GLY A 312 5.48 -23.11 -30.83
N THR A 313 6.24 -23.62 -31.79
CA THR A 313 7.25 -24.66 -31.55
C THR A 313 8.46 -24.24 -30.73
N ASP A 314 8.62 -22.95 -30.47
CA ASP A 314 9.64 -22.36 -29.61
C ASP A 314 9.23 -22.23 -28.15
N ASN A 315 7.99 -22.62 -27.78
CA ASN A 315 7.45 -22.53 -26.43
C ASN A 315 7.48 -21.09 -25.86
N LEU A 316 7.35 -20.10 -26.73
CA LEU A 316 7.27 -18.69 -26.35
C LEU A 316 6.16 -18.02 -27.14
N ALA A 317 5.49 -17.05 -26.51
CA ALA A 317 4.64 -16.10 -27.20
C ALA A 317 5.46 -15.27 -28.20
N THR A 318 4.76 -14.60 -29.12
CA THR A 318 5.41 -13.68 -30.06
C THR A 318 5.96 -12.50 -29.27
N GLU A 319 7.28 -12.31 -29.28
CA GLU A 319 7.92 -11.16 -28.62
C GLU A 319 7.33 -9.83 -29.13
N PRO A 320 6.99 -8.88 -28.25
CA PRO A 320 6.62 -7.53 -28.66
C PRO A 320 7.77 -6.89 -29.45
N THR A 321 7.47 -6.28 -30.60
CA THR A 321 8.48 -5.59 -31.42
C THR A 321 8.77 -4.18 -30.93
N ASN A 322 7.80 -3.54 -30.26
CA ASN A 322 7.97 -2.20 -29.68
C ASN A 322 7.97 -2.27 -28.15
N GLY A 323 8.75 -1.38 -27.53
CA GLY A 323 8.70 -1.12 -26.11
C GLY A 323 7.63 -0.09 -25.73
N ALA A 324 7.37 0.01 -24.42
CA ALA A 324 6.71 1.18 -23.86
C ALA A 324 7.52 2.46 -24.14
N THR A 325 6.88 3.63 -24.13
CA THR A 325 7.57 4.91 -24.30
C THR A 325 7.15 5.94 -23.26
N ASN A 326 7.82 7.09 -23.20
CA ASN A 326 7.44 8.24 -22.38
C ASN A 326 7.17 7.94 -20.90
N LEU A 327 8.17 7.38 -20.20
CA LEU A 327 8.10 7.18 -18.76
C LEU A 327 7.96 8.53 -18.05
N SER A 328 6.93 8.64 -17.22
CA SER A 328 6.62 9.83 -16.46
C SER A 328 6.19 9.48 -15.04
N PHE A 329 6.29 10.47 -14.16
CA PHE A 329 6.04 10.29 -12.73
C PHE A 329 5.08 11.36 -12.24
N GLY A 330 4.06 10.93 -11.50
CA GLY A 330 3.04 11.79 -10.89
C GLY A 330 2.97 11.59 -9.38
N ASN A 331 2.19 12.43 -8.69
CA ASN A 331 1.90 12.31 -7.25
C ASN A 331 3.17 12.05 -6.39
N ILE A 332 4.25 12.78 -6.69
CA ILE A 332 5.56 12.54 -6.10
C ILE A 332 5.58 13.10 -4.68
N GLU A 333 5.37 12.22 -3.71
CA GLU A 333 5.38 12.52 -2.29
C GLU A 333 6.50 11.73 -1.59
N ALA A 334 6.73 11.99 -0.30
CA ALA A 334 7.73 11.26 0.48
C ALA A 334 7.38 9.77 0.68
N TYR A 335 6.10 9.43 0.59
CA TYR A 335 5.54 8.10 0.89
C TYR A 335 4.87 7.43 -0.31
N THR A 336 4.74 8.11 -1.45
CA THR A 336 4.12 7.56 -2.66
C THR A 336 4.65 8.24 -3.92
N LEU A 337 4.50 7.58 -5.06
CA LEU A 337 4.62 8.14 -6.40
C LEU A 337 3.80 7.30 -7.36
N ASN A 338 3.32 7.91 -8.44
CA ASN A 338 2.70 7.20 -9.56
C ASN A 338 3.70 7.10 -10.71
N VAL A 339 3.70 5.95 -11.37
CA VAL A 339 4.53 5.66 -12.55
C VAL A 339 3.58 5.44 -13.72
N ASP A 340 3.78 6.22 -14.77
CA ASP A 340 2.97 6.19 -15.99
C ASP A 340 3.88 6.06 -17.21
N TYR A 341 3.44 5.34 -18.23
CA TYR A 341 4.13 5.24 -19.52
C TYR A 341 3.13 5.07 -20.67
N ASP A 342 3.55 5.42 -21.88
CA ASP A 342 2.75 5.16 -23.08
C ASP A 342 2.87 3.69 -23.46
N ALA A 343 1.72 3.05 -23.68
CA ALA A 343 1.63 1.65 -24.05
C ALA A 343 2.35 1.36 -25.38
N SER A 344 3.00 0.20 -25.44
CA SER A 344 3.44 -0.42 -26.68
C SER A 344 2.24 -0.83 -27.53
N ALA A 345 2.39 -0.77 -28.86
CA ALA A 345 1.30 -1.07 -29.81
C ALA A 345 0.99 -2.57 -29.94
N ASP A 346 1.92 -3.43 -29.53
CA ASP A 346 1.87 -4.89 -29.74
C ASP A 346 2.25 -5.70 -28.49
N ALA A 347 2.18 -5.06 -27.32
CA ALA A 347 2.34 -5.72 -26.02
C ALA A 347 0.99 -6.06 -25.41
N GLU A 348 0.88 -7.24 -24.82
CA GLU A 348 -0.25 -7.72 -24.02
C GLU A 348 -0.10 -7.26 -22.57
N GLY A 349 1.13 -7.02 -22.10
CA GLY A 349 1.37 -6.39 -20.80
C GLY A 349 2.80 -5.93 -20.59
N TYR A 350 3.12 -5.63 -19.33
CA TYR A 350 4.40 -5.07 -18.92
C TYR A 350 4.90 -5.70 -17.64
N LEU A 351 6.22 -5.84 -17.57
CA LEU A 351 6.97 -6.15 -16.37
C LEU A 351 7.85 -4.95 -16.01
N VAL A 352 7.70 -4.43 -14.80
CA VAL A 352 8.48 -3.28 -14.32
C VAL A 352 9.40 -3.71 -13.19
N VAL A 353 10.70 -3.57 -13.42
CA VAL A 353 11.75 -3.84 -12.43
C VAL A 353 12.25 -2.52 -11.88
N TRP A 354 12.41 -2.42 -10.56
CA TRP A 354 12.94 -1.23 -9.91
C TRP A 354 14.11 -1.52 -8.99
N LYS A 355 14.87 -0.46 -8.70
CA LYS A 355 15.98 -0.49 -7.74
C LYS A 355 16.21 0.89 -7.13
N LYS A 356 16.57 0.91 -5.85
CA LYS A 356 16.91 2.12 -5.10
C LYS A 356 18.36 2.56 -5.42
N GLY A 357 18.55 3.84 -5.71
CA GLY A 357 19.83 4.54 -5.85
C GLY A 357 20.61 4.27 -7.14
N SER A 358 20.19 3.31 -7.97
CA SER A 358 20.81 3.04 -9.27
C SER A 358 19.86 2.22 -10.15
N ALA A 359 20.09 2.24 -11.47
CA ALA A 359 19.33 1.43 -12.42
C ALA A 359 19.49 -0.09 -12.14
N PRO A 360 18.41 -0.88 -12.30
CA PRO A 360 18.51 -2.34 -12.34
C PRO A 360 19.47 -2.80 -13.45
N THR A 361 20.25 -3.85 -13.17
CA THR A 361 21.21 -4.42 -14.13
C THR A 361 20.78 -5.77 -14.70
N GLY A 362 19.79 -6.42 -14.06
CA GLY A 362 19.19 -7.66 -14.54
C GLY A 362 18.14 -7.43 -15.64
N ALA A 363 17.95 -8.44 -16.48
CA ALA A 363 16.86 -8.54 -17.43
C ALA A 363 16.00 -9.78 -17.09
N PRO A 364 14.69 -9.76 -17.38
CA PRO A 364 13.85 -10.94 -17.24
C PRO A 364 14.30 -12.04 -18.20
N VAL A 365 13.92 -13.28 -17.90
CA VAL A 365 14.20 -14.45 -18.72
C VAL A 365 12.92 -14.90 -19.40
N ASP A 366 12.96 -15.07 -20.73
CA ASP A 366 11.79 -15.56 -21.48
C ASP A 366 11.37 -16.96 -21.01
N GLY A 367 10.06 -17.19 -21.00
CA GLY A 367 9.43 -18.40 -20.45
C GLY A 367 9.47 -18.51 -18.93
N THR A 368 9.90 -17.46 -18.23
CA THR A 368 9.81 -17.36 -16.76
C THR A 368 8.81 -16.30 -16.40
N GLU A 369 7.70 -16.71 -15.79
CA GLU A 369 6.75 -15.79 -15.19
C GLU A 369 7.34 -15.15 -13.93
N TYR A 370 7.07 -13.87 -13.74
CA TYR A 370 7.47 -13.13 -12.55
C TYR A 370 6.26 -12.52 -11.87
N LEU A 371 6.25 -12.62 -10.55
CA LEU A 371 5.25 -11.98 -9.72
C LEU A 371 5.82 -10.69 -9.12
N ARG A 372 4.92 -9.78 -8.75
CA ARG A 372 5.27 -8.59 -7.98
C ARG A 372 6.10 -8.98 -6.75
N GLY A 373 7.20 -8.27 -6.52
CA GLY A 373 8.13 -8.52 -5.42
C GLY A 373 9.25 -9.52 -5.72
N ASP A 374 9.19 -10.26 -6.85
CA ASP A 374 10.27 -11.15 -7.29
C ASP A 374 11.57 -10.39 -7.61
N VAL A 375 12.70 -11.09 -7.58
CA VAL A 375 14.02 -10.51 -7.80
C VAL A 375 14.53 -10.83 -9.20
N ILE A 376 14.94 -9.81 -9.94
CA ILE A 376 15.56 -9.94 -11.27
C ILE A 376 16.93 -9.27 -11.22
N GLY A 377 17.98 -10.08 -11.26
CA GLY A 377 19.36 -9.62 -11.06
C GLY A 377 19.52 -8.95 -9.68
N ASP A 378 19.70 -7.63 -9.67
CA ASP A 378 19.83 -6.79 -8.48
C ASP A 378 18.64 -5.83 -8.27
N GLY A 379 17.60 -5.96 -9.10
CA GLY A 379 16.33 -5.24 -8.97
C GLY A 379 15.20 -6.13 -8.45
N GLN A 380 14.09 -5.50 -8.12
CA GLN A 380 12.85 -6.16 -7.68
C GLN A 380 11.72 -5.86 -8.67
N VAL A 381 10.77 -6.75 -8.87
CA VAL A 381 9.57 -6.49 -9.66
C VAL A 381 8.65 -5.57 -8.88
N ALA A 382 8.43 -4.35 -9.40
CA ALA A 382 7.51 -3.36 -8.84
C ALA A 382 6.08 -3.55 -9.36
N TYR A 383 5.94 -4.03 -10.60
CA TYR A 383 4.66 -4.23 -11.26
C TYR A 383 4.74 -5.31 -12.33
N VAL A 384 3.64 -6.03 -12.52
CA VAL A 384 3.38 -6.94 -13.64
C VAL A 384 1.89 -6.87 -13.97
N GLY A 385 1.53 -6.69 -15.24
CA GLY A 385 0.14 -6.59 -15.68
C GLY A 385 -0.04 -5.82 -16.99
N GLU A 386 -1.29 -5.64 -17.41
CA GLU A 386 -1.64 -5.04 -18.71
C GLU A 386 -1.65 -3.49 -18.68
N SER A 387 -1.85 -2.90 -17.51
CA SER A 387 -1.98 -1.45 -17.35
C SER A 387 -0.65 -0.73 -17.54
N ASN A 388 -0.74 0.47 -18.10
CA ASN A 388 0.39 1.36 -18.33
C ASN A 388 0.57 2.42 -17.22
N SER A 389 -0.15 2.27 -16.11
CA SER A 389 -0.04 3.11 -14.92
C SER A 389 -0.06 2.26 -13.65
N PHE A 390 0.78 2.58 -12.67
CA PHE A 390 0.77 1.90 -11.37
C PHE A 390 1.39 2.73 -10.25
N THR A 391 1.06 2.39 -8.99
CA THR A 391 1.66 2.94 -7.77
C THR A 391 2.53 1.87 -7.08
N PRO A 392 3.87 2.02 -7.03
CA PRO A 392 4.74 1.09 -6.30
C PRO A 392 4.47 1.12 -4.79
N ARG A 393 4.58 -0.03 -4.12
CA ARG A 393 4.55 -0.09 -2.64
C ARG A 393 5.96 0.10 -2.08
N GLY A 394 6.05 0.63 -0.86
CA GLY A 394 7.33 0.77 -0.16
C GLY A 394 8.16 1.98 -0.58
N ILE A 395 7.52 3.05 -1.08
CA ILE A 395 8.15 4.36 -1.25
C ILE A 395 8.56 4.94 0.12
N ARG A 396 9.77 5.50 0.18
CA ARG A 396 10.38 6.11 1.37
C ARG A 396 11.04 7.41 0.97
N ALA A 397 11.19 8.34 1.91
CA ALA A 397 11.60 9.71 1.63
C ALA A 397 13.05 9.80 1.14
N ASN A 398 13.34 10.76 0.26
CA ASN A 398 14.70 11.06 -0.22
C ASN A 398 15.42 9.85 -0.86
N ILE A 399 14.68 8.95 -1.51
CA ILE A 399 15.24 7.80 -2.23
C ILE A 399 15.03 8.01 -3.73
N ASP A 400 16.11 7.85 -4.50
CA ASP A 400 16.04 7.80 -5.96
C ASP A 400 15.64 6.39 -6.40
N TYR A 401 14.47 6.26 -7.04
CA TYR A 401 13.94 4.99 -7.54
C TYR A 401 14.14 4.92 -9.04
N HIS A 402 14.90 3.92 -9.50
CA HIS A 402 15.09 3.66 -10.91
C HIS A 402 14.18 2.53 -11.36
N PHE A 403 13.56 2.70 -12.52
CA PHE A 403 12.62 1.77 -13.13
C PHE A 403 13.12 1.34 -14.52
N THR A 404 12.84 0.09 -14.85
CA THR A 404 13.02 -0.50 -16.17
C THR A 404 11.72 -1.22 -16.53
N VAL A 405 11.06 -0.78 -17.59
CA VAL A 405 9.81 -1.35 -18.11
C VAL A 405 10.12 -2.23 -19.31
N TYR A 406 9.69 -3.49 -19.25
CA TYR A 406 9.77 -4.48 -20.31
C TYR A 406 8.36 -4.75 -20.83
N ALA A 407 8.13 -4.50 -22.12
CA ALA A 407 6.92 -4.99 -22.79
C ALA A 407 6.97 -6.53 -22.87
N MET A 408 5.83 -7.18 -22.67
CA MET A 408 5.73 -8.65 -22.73
C MET A 408 4.44 -9.10 -23.43
N ASN A 409 4.53 -10.30 -24.02
CA ASN A 409 3.39 -11.07 -24.50
C ASN A 409 3.41 -12.46 -23.90
N GLY A 410 2.27 -13.12 -23.86
CA GLY A 410 2.10 -14.49 -23.36
C GLY A 410 1.69 -14.55 -21.89
N PHE A 411 1.56 -15.78 -21.43
CA PHE A 411 1.06 -16.17 -20.12
C PHE A 411 1.91 -17.31 -19.58
N ASP A 412 1.83 -17.58 -18.28
CA ASP A 412 2.56 -18.64 -17.59
C ASP A 412 4.05 -18.72 -18.01
N ASN A 413 4.54 -19.92 -18.28
CA ASN A 413 5.88 -20.20 -18.74
C ASN A 413 6.08 -20.00 -20.26
N PHE A 414 5.15 -19.31 -20.94
CA PHE A 414 5.24 -18.95 -22.36
C PHE A 414 5.47 -17.45 -22.57
N VAL A 415 5.55 -16.67 -21.49
CA VAL A 415 5.85 -15.23 -21.55
C VAL A 415 7.12 -14.94 -22.34
N ASN A 416 7.11 -13.87 -23.13
CA ASN A 416 8.25 -13.43 -23.93
C ASN A 416 8.46 -11.92 -23.78
N TYR A 417 9.64 -11.52 -23.32
CA TYR A 417 9.94 -10.15 -22.93
C TYR A 417 10.76 -9.44 -24.01
N ASN A 418 10.36 -8.23 -24.39
CA ASN A 418 11.22 -7.38 -25.20
C ASN A 418 12.36 -6.81 -24.34
N GLN A 419 13.49 -7.52 -24.32
CA GLN A 419 14.68 -7.14 -23.56
C GLN A 419 15.51 -6.05 -24.26
N VAL A 420 15.20 -5.72 -25.53
CA VAL A 420 15.97 -4.79 -26.36
C VAL A 420 15.44 -3.37 -26.25
N GLU A 421 14.15 -3.16 -26.54
CA GLU A 421 13.46 -1.86 -26.52
C GLU A 421 12.86 -1.57 -25.14
N LYS A 422 13.63 -1.79 -24.08
CA LYS A 422 13.20 -1.49 -22.71
C LYS A 422 13.20 0.01 -22.44
N LEU A 423 12.27 0.47 -21.61
CA LEU A 423 12.15 1.86 -21.20
C LEU A 423 12.72 2.06 -19.79
N GLU A 424 13.65 3.00 -19.63
CA GLU A 424 14.32 3.26 -18.37
C GLU A 424 14.14 4.71 -17.93
N GLY A 425 14.04 4.93 -16.63
CA GLY A 425 14.07 6.26 -16.03
C GLY A 425 14.06 6.17 -14.50
N ASN A 426 14.15 7.32 -13.84
CA ASN A 426 14.21 7.36 -12.39
C ASN A 426 13.52 8.60 -11.84
N GLN A 427 13.11 8.48 -10.58
CA GLN A 427 12.46 9.55 -9.83
C GLN A 427 12.90 9.51 -8.38
N MET A 428 13.34 10.66 -7.87
CA MET A 428 13.52 10.89 -6.44
C MET A 428 12.16 11.07 -5.78
N SER A 429 11.86 10.28 -4.76
CA SER A 429 10.69 10.51 -3.91
C SER A 429 10.79 11.86 -3.19
N GLY A 430 9.66 12.35 -2.71
CA GLY A 430 9.62 13.55 -1.88
C GLY A 430 10.47 13.41 -0.61
N GLY A 431 10.78 14.54 -0.02
CA GLY A 431 11.50 14.63 1.23
C GLY A 431 10.62 15.12 2.36
N GLU A 432 11.26 15.74 3.33
CA GLU A 432 10.60 16.50 4.37
C GLU A 432 10.09 17.83 3.80
N GLU A 433 8.78 18.09 3.91
CA GLU A 433 8.10 19.23 3.28
C GLU A 433 7.44 20.14 4.34
N ILE A 434 8.24 20.60 5.30
CA ILE A 434 7.80 21.43 6.44
C ILE A 434 7.17 22.77 5.99
N GLY A 435 7.68 23.38 4.93
CA GLY A 435 7.26 24.70 4.47
C GLY A 435 7.26 25.76 5.58
N ASN A 436 6.12 26.40 5.82
CA ASN A 436 5.92 27.40 6.88
C ASN A 436 5.20 26.84 8.12
N TYR A 437 5.12 25.52 8.29
CA TYR A 437 4.31 24.90 9.34
C TYR A 437 4.70 25.38 10.75
N TYR A 438 5.99 25.53 11.04
CA TYR A 438 6.52 26.02 12.32
C TYR A 438 6.71 27.55 12.39
N ALA A 439 6.09 28.32 11.49
CA ALA A 439 6.29 29.77 11.44
C ALA A 439 5.95 30.45 12.78
N GLY A 440 6.95 31.12 13.37
CA GLY A 440 6.81 31.82 14.66
C GLY A 440 7.16 30.98 15.89
N ILE A 441 7.47 29.69 15.74
CA ILE A 441 7.97 28.84 16.81
C ILE A 441 9.49 28.94 16.87
N SER A 442 10.04 29.08 18.08
CA SER A 442 11.49 29.11 18.31
C SER A 442 11.86 28.15 19.43
N SER A 443 12.87 27.31 19.17
CA SER A 443 13.46 26.41 20.17
C SER A 443 14.01 27.13 21.40
N THR A 444 14.34 28.42 21.28
CA THR A 444 14.86 29.24 22.39
C THR A 444 13.76 29.92 23.22
N SER A 445 12.49 29.79 22.81
CA SER A 445 11.35 30.38 23.50
C SER A 445 11.01 29.60 24.76
N PRO A 446 10.85 30.26 25.93
CA PRO A 446 10.30 29.60 27.12
C PRO A 446 8.88 29.03 26.93
N ASN A 447 8.17 29.44 25.88
CA ASN A 447 6.83 28.95 25.53
C ASN A 447 6.84 27.80 24.52
N LEU A 448 8.02 27.30 24.10
CA LEU A 448 8.16 26.29 23.04
C LEU A 448 7.13 25.16 23.15
N ILE A 449 6.99 24.56 24.35
CA ILE A 449 6.07 23.44 24.58
C ILE A 449 4.63 23.85 24.25
N GLY A 450 4.16 24.98 24.77
CA GLY A 450 2.81 25.47 24.53
C GLY A 450 2.58 25.88 23.08
N ASP A 451 3.59 26.47 22.43
CA ASP A 451 3.54 26.83 21.02
C ASP A 451 3.40 25.58 20.14
N LEU A 452 4.20 24.53 20.42
CA LEU A 452 4.10 23.23 19.75
C LEU A 452 2.76 22.54 20.02
N THR A 453 2.30 22.48 21.28
CA THR A 453 1.00 21.90 21.65
C THR A 453 -0.14 22.57 20.87
N ASN A 454 -0.14 23.89 20.77
CA ASN A 454 -1.18 24.63 20.04
C ASN A 454 -1.13 24.42 18.52
N LEU A 455 0.06 24.12 17.97
CA LEU A 455 0.24 23.86 16.55
C LEU A 455 -0.25 22.45 16.16
N ILE A 456 0.04 21.46 16.99
CA ILE A 456 -0.21 20.03 16.65
C ILE A 456 -1.52 19.48 17.24
N ASN A 457 -2.23 20.25 18.07
CA ASN A 457 -3.52 19.87 18.67
C ASN A 457 -4.50 21.09 18.75
N PRO A 458 -5.76 20.95 18.26
CA PRO A 458 -6.38 19.73 17.75
C PRO A 458 -5.90 19.39 16.34
N HIS A 459 -6.03 18.12 15.98
CA HIS A 459 -5.77 17.61 14.64
C HIS A 459 -7.01 16.90 14.09
N THR A 460 -6.96 16.45 12.84
CA THR A 460 -8.04 15.69 12.21
C THR A 460 -8.07 14.27 12.77
N ARG A 461 -9.28 13.81 13.11
CA ARG A 461 -9.53 12.47 13.67
C ARG A 461 -9.84 11.49 12.54
N SER A 462 -9.02 10.45 12.42
CA SER A 462 -9.31 9.24 11.65
C SER A 462 -9.55 8.09 12.62
N SER A 463 -10.52 7.22 12.37
CA SER A 463 -10.85 6.18 13.37
C SER A 463 -9.72 5.14 13.51
N TYR A 464 -9.73 4.39 14.62
CA TYR A 464 -8.78 3.29 14.82
C TYR A 464 -8.90 2.26 13.70
N PHE A 465 -10.13 1.99 13.24
CA PHE A 465 -10.44 1.09 12.13
C PHE A 465 -9.75 1.51 10.82
N MET A 466 -9.79 2.80 10.48
CA MET A 466 -9.21 3.34 9.24
C MET A 466 -7.68 3.21 9.15
N TYR A 467 -6.99 2.93 10.25
CA TYR A 467 -5.53 2.74 10.24
C TYR A 467 -5.08 1.65 9.26
N LYS A 468 -5.90 0.60 9.04
CA LYS A 468 -5.61 -0.45 8.05
C LYS A 468 -5.45 0.15 6.64
N GLY A 469 -6.52 0.74 6.10
CA GLY A 469 -6.49 1.35 4.77
C GLY A 469 -5.49 2.50 4.64
N LEU A 470 -5.47 3.41 5.62
CA LEU A 470 -4.71 4.65 5.50
C LEU A 470 -3.20 4.49 5.77
N MET A 471 -2.80 3.55 6.63
CA MET A 471 -1.39 3.35 7.00
C MET A 471 -0.85 1.99 6.55
N MET A 472 -1.60 0.91 6.75
CA MET A 472 -1.08 -0.42 6.36
C MET A 472 -1.02 -0.53 4.84
N ASP A 473 -2.17 -0.40 4.19
CA ASP A 473 -2.32 -0.70 2.76
C ASP A 473 -1.55 0.32 1.90
N ASN A 474 -1.50 1.59 2.33
CA ASN A 474 -0.84 2.68 1.62
C ASN A 474 0.66 2.86 1.92
N PHE A 475 1.21 2.28 3.00
CA PHE A 475 2.58 2.64 3.43
C PHE A 475 3.41 1.54 4.08
N GLU A 476 2.83 0.79 5.03
CA GLU A 476 3.58 -0.21 5.82
C GLU A 476 3.81 -1.52 5.05
N VAL A 477 2.87 -1.91 4.18
CA VAL A 477 2.97 -3.12 3.37
C VAL A 477 4.03 -2.96 2.27
N MET A 478 4.91 -3.95 2.15
CA MET A 478 5.98 -4.03 1.15
C MET A 478 5.93 -5.36 0.42
N ASP A 479 6.43 -5.38 -0.81
CA ASP A 479 6.40 -6.57 -1.67
C ASP A 479 7.60 -7.49 -1.41
N THR A 480 7.38 -8.80 -1.51
CA THR A 480 8.43 -9.84 -1.45
C THR A 480 8.16 -10.91 -2.51
N THR A 481 9.12 -11.81 -2.69
CA THR A 481 9.07 -12.86 -3.73
C THR A 481 7.85 -13.77 -3.60
N GLY A 482 7.38 -14.31 -4.72
CA GLY A 482 6.25 -15.25 -4.80
C GLY A 482 4.88 -14.59 -4.79
N GLY A 483 4.80 -13.29 -5.13
CA GLY A 483 3.56 -12.51 -5.04
C GLY A 483 3.12 -12.18 -3.61
N ASP A 484 3.92 -12.57 -2.62
CA ASP A 484 3.66 -12.31 -1.21
C ASP A 484 4.02 -10.87 -0.83
N SER A 485 3.49 -10.44 0.31
CA SER A 485 3.78 -9.16 0.93
C SER A 485 4.33 -9.35 2.33
N TYR A 486 4.94 -8.30 2.90
CA TYR A 486 5.36 -8.29 4.29
C TYR A 486 5.17 -6.93 4.96
N VAL A 487 5.03 -6.95 6.29
CA VAL A 487 5.11 -5.76 7.14
C VAL A 487 6.26 -5.90 8.14
N ILE A 488 6.78 -4.78 8.64
CA ILE A 488 7.83 -4.79 9.66
C ILE A 488 7.22 -4.49 11.04
N CYS A 489 7.45 -5.36 12.00
CA CYS A 489 7.11 -5.12 13.40
C CYS A 489 8.03 -4.06 14.01
N CYS A 490 7.46 -2.99 14.58
CA CYS A 490 8.23 -1.85 15.11
C CYS A 490 9.22 -2.22 16.23
N TYR A 491 8.95 -3.21 17.07
CA TYR A 491 9.82 -3.49 18.22
C TYR A 491 10.74 -4.68 18.04
N SER A 492 10.37 -5.67 17.23
CA SER A 492 11.17 -6.88 17.03
C SER A 492 11.90 -6.92 15.70
N ALA A 493 11.61 -5.96 14.79
CA ALA A 493 12.05 -5.97 13.40
C ALA A 493 11.59 -7.22 12.61
N GLU A 494 10.61 -7.97 13.12
CA GLU A 494 10.01 -9.10 12.40
C GLU A 494 9.51 -8.65 11.03
N ARG A 495 9.97 -9.34 9.98
CA ARG A 495 9.35 -9.27 8.65
C ARG A 495 8.27 -10.33 8.58
N LYS A 496 7.03 -9.93 8.84
CA LYS A 496 5.89 -10.84 8.78
C LYS A 496 5.42 -10.96 7.34
N VAL A 497 5.71 -12.09 6.70
CA VAL A 497 5.26 -12.42 5.33
C VAL A 497 3.82 -12.95 5.37
N PHE A 498 3.02 -12.57 4.39
CA PHE A 498 1.64 -13.01 4.18
C PHE A 498 1.26 -12.92 2.69
N SER A 499 0.30 -13.75 2.28
CA SER A 499 -0.28 -13.75 0.94
C SER A 499 -1.58 -12.95 0.92
N GLY A 500 -1.88 -12.29 -0.19
CA GLY A 500 -3.10 -11.48 -0.35
C GLY A 500 -3.09 -10.20 0.49
N ALA A 501 -4.29 -9.71 0.83
CA ALA A 501 -4.46 -8.50 1.62
C ALA A 501 -4.02 -8.68 3.08
N PHE A 502 -3.47 -7.62 3.69
CA PHE A 502 -3.10 -7.65 5.10
C PHE A 502 -4.35 -7.81 5.97
N ASP A 503 -4.28 -8.68 6.99
CA ASP A 503 -5.32 -8.80 8.01
C ASP A 503 -4.69 -8.93 9.40
N TRP A 504 -5.22 -8.18 10.38
CA TRP A 504 -4.69 -8.14 11.74
C TRP A 504 -4.74 -9.51 12.42
N THR A 505 -5.84 -10.24 12.27
CA THR A 505 -6.07 -11.51 12.97
C THR A 505 -5.25 -12.62 12.35
N ASN A 506 -5.29 -12.75 11.03
CA ASN A 506 -4.58 -13.79 10.29
C ASN A 506 -3.05 -13.64 10.40
N THR A 507 -2.56 -12.40 10.42
CA THR A 507 -1.13 -12.15 10.60
C THR A 507 -0.68 -12.23 12.06
N GLY A 508 -1.62 -12.14 13.02
CA GLY A 508 -1.34 -12.06 14.45
C GLY A 508 -0.72 -10.71 14.85
N PHE A 509 -1.04 -9.65 14.11
CA PHE A 509 -0.56 -8.30 14.36
C PHE A 509 -1.62 -7.44 15.06
N SER A 510 -1.15 -6.36 15.67
CA SER A 510 -1.99 -5.30 16.22
C SER A 510 -1.34 -3.93 16.01
N ARG A 511 -1.94 -2.89 16.59
CA ARG A 511 -1.33 -1.57 16.65
C ARG A 511 -0.76 -1.34 18.04
N GLU A 512 0.50 -0.96 18.11
CA GLU A 512 1.21 -0.57 19.32
C GLU A 512 0.91 0.89 19.64
N HIS A 513 0.32 1.16 20.80
CA HIS A 513 0.36 2.50 21.40
C HIS A 513 1.72 2.69 22.11
N THR A 514 2.63 3.39 21.44
CA THR A 514 4.02 3.57 21.89
C THR A 514 4.09 4.35 23.22
N TYR A 515 3.30 5.40 23.36
CA TYR A 515 2.83 5.90 24.64
C TYR A 515 1.62 5.04 25.05
N PRO A 516 1.73 4.17 26.07
CA PRO A 516 0.71 3.19 26.38
C PRO A 516 -0.65 3.83 26.66
N HIS A 517 -1.72 3.24 26.12
CA HIS A 517 -3.09 3.67 26.39
C HIS A 517 -3.43 3.72 27.89
N SER A 518 -2.88 2.80 28.69
CA SER A 518 -3.05 2.80 30.17
C SER A 518 -2.43 4.01 30.87
N TRP A 519 -1.58 4.78 30.19
CA TRP A 519 -0.93 5.98 30.73
C TRP A 519 -1.67 7.26 30.32
N PHE A 520 -2.70 7.16 29.49
CA PHE A 520 -3.49 8.32 29.10
C PHE A 520 -4.26 8.82 30.32
N PRO A 521 -4.21 10.11 30.64
CA PRO A 521 -5.06 10.68 31.69
C PRO A 521 -6.56 10.47 31.46
N THR A 522 -6.97 10.28 30.21
CA THR A 522 -8.33 10.02 29.75
C THR A 522 -8.67 8.52 29.69
N HIS A 523 -7.80 7.64 30.18
CA HIS A 523 -8.02 6.21 30.12
C HIS A 523 -9.31 5.76 30.85
N PRO A 524 -10.17 4.92 30.24
CA PRO A 524 -10.03 4.37 28.88
C PRO A 524 -10.54 5.33 27.80
N ALA A 525 -9.62 5.80 26.95
CA ALA A 525 -9.89 6.67 25.79
C ALA A 525 -10.62 5.97 24.60
N ASN A 526 -11.17 4.77 24.82
CA ASN A 526 -11.86 3.95 23.82
C ASN A 526 -13.12 3.28 24.41
N SER A 527 -13.72 3.89 25.42
CA SER A 527 -14.82 3.28 26.20
C SER A 527 -16.06 2.89 25.37
N THR A 528 -16.25 3.52 24.21
CA THR A 528 -17.31 3.19 23.25
C THR A 528 -16.70 2.95 21.87
N TYR A 529 -16.97 1.78 21.29
CA TYR A 529 -16.49 1.40 19.95
C TYR A 529 -16.98 2.41 18.89
N GLY A 530 -16.06 2.92 18.07
CA GLY A 530 -16.35 3.96 17.07
C GLY A 530 -16.47 5.38 17.64
N GLN A 531 -16.32 5.55 18.96
CA GLN A 531 -16.25 6.83 19.66
C GLN A 531 -14.96 6.89 20.49
N GLU A 532 -13.84 6.53 19.86
CA GLU A 532 -12.51 6.70 20.45
C GLU A 532 -12.15 8.18 20.55
N GLU A 533 -11.53 8.57 21.65
CA GLU A 533 -10.99 9.93 21.81
C GLU A 533 -9.81 10.15 20.85
N ILE A 534 -9.51 11.40 20.55
CA ILE A 534 -8.56 11.74 19.48
C ILE A 534 -7.14 11.22 19.77
N GLU A 535 -6.70 11.24 21.03
CA GLU A 535 -5.42 10.69 21.49
C GLU A 535 -5.27 9.17 21.32
N TYR A 536 -6.40 8.45 21.25
CA TYR A 536 -6.38 7.00 21.04
C TYR A 536 -6.13 6.66 19.58
N VAL A 537 -6.49 7.55 18.67
CA VAL A 537 -6.42 7.38 17.22
C VAL A 537 -5.42 8.32 16.57
N ASP A 538 -4.44 8.77 17.35
CA ASP A 538 -3.32 9.56 16.86
C ASP A 538 -2.27 8.63 16.23
N TYR A 539 -2.13 8.71 14.91
CA TYR A 539 -1.29 7.77 14.16
C TYR A 539 0.19 8.03 14.41
N HIS A 540 0.60 9.18 14.95
CA HIS A 540 1.99 9.38 15.41
C HIS A 540 2.37 8.44 16.56
N ASN A 541 1.38 7.85 17.24
CA ASN A 541 1.57 6.96 18.38
C ASN A 541 1.30 5.47 18.07
N LEU A 542 0.76 5.15 16.89
CA LEU A 542 0.34 3.80 16.49
C LEU A 542 1.33 3.16 15.52
N TYR A 543 1.78 1.93 15.77
CA TYR A 543 2.68 1.21 14.85
C TYR A 543 2.27 -0.26 14.69
N PRO A 544 2.50 -0.89 13.51
CA PRO A 544 2.27 -2.32 13.36
C PRO A 544 3.22 -3.13 14.26
N ILE A 545 2.66 -4.07 15.02
CA ILE A 545 3.41 -4.87 15.97
C ILE A 545 2.87 -6.30 16.01
N ASN A 546 3.75 -7.29 16.20
CA ASN A 546 3.34 -8.66 16.50
C ASN A 546 2.62 -8.68 17.85
N GLN A 547 1.36 -9.14 17.86
CA GLN A 547 0.51 -9.07 19.04
C GLN A 547 1.04 -9.95 20.19
N GLN A 548 1.41 -11.20 19.89
CA GLN A 548 1.75 -12.19 20.90
C GLN A 548 3.20 -12.11 21.37
N GLU A 549 4.11 -11.85 20.43
CA GLU A 549 5.56 -11.98 20.69
C GLU A 549 6.25 -10.64 20.93
N ALA A 550 5.60 -9.50 20.65
CA ALA A 550 6.15 -8.17 20.92
C ALA A 550 5.21 -7.29 21.75
N ASN A 551 3.96 -7.08 21.33
CA ASN A 551 3.02 -6.18 22.01
C ASN A 551 2.65 -6.70 23.42
N GLN A 552 2.19 -7.95 23.54
CA GLN A 552 1.85 -8.54 24.84
C GLN A 552 3.04 -8.59 25.82
N PRO A 553 4.26 -9.01 25.42
CA PRO A 553 5.44 -8.97 26.28
C PRO A 553 5.82 -7.55 26.71
N ARG A 554 5.68 -6.57 25.81
CA ARG A 554 5.90 -5.16 26.14
C ARG A 554 4.87 -4.63 27.13
N GLY A 555 3.59 -4.91 26.90
CA GLY A 555 2.47 -4.44 27.72
C GLY A 555 2.47 -2.92 27.89
N ASN A 556 2.73 -2.46 29.12
CA ASN A 556 2.92 -1.04 29.43
C ASN A 556 4.26 -0.78 30.14
N LEU A 557 5.25 -1.66 29.92
CA LEU A 557 6.59 -1.47 30.48
C LEU A 557 7.21 -0.18 29.93
N PRO A 558 7.95 0.58 30.76
CA PRO A 558 8.75 1.68 30.26
C PRO A 558 9.80 1.15 29.29
N LEU A 559 10.12 1.96 28.29
CA LEU A 559 11.19 1.61 27.36
C LEU A 559 12.54 1.90 28.02
N GLY A 560 13.50 1.01 27.85
CA GLY A 560 14.85 1.16 28.40
C GLY A 560 15.77 0.01 28.00
N VAL A 561 17.05 0.14 28.32
CA VAL A 561 18.07 -0.90 28.05
C VAL A 561 17.87 -2.09 28.97
N VAL A 562 17.86 -3.30 28.41
CA VAL A 562 17.74 -4.55 29.15
C VAL A 562 19.13 -5.13 29.43
N ASP A 563 19.51 -5.21 30.71
CA ASP A 563 20.76 -5.82 31.16
C ASP A 563 20.58 -7.30 31.55
N GLU A 564 19.43 -7.65 32.13
CA GLU A 564 19.03 -9.03 32.43
C GLU A 564 17.83 -9.41 31.55
N VAL A 565 18.07 -10.09 30.43
CA VAL A 565 17.03 -10.54 29.51
C VAL A 565 16.17 -11.65 30.14
N ILE A 566 14.86 -11.46 30.15
CA ILE A 566 13.87 -12.45 30.63
C ILE A 566 13.13 -13.08 29.44
N PHE A 567 12.86 -12.30 28.41
CA PHE A 567 12.23 -12.73 27.18
C PHE A 567 12.81 -11.92 26.02
N GLU A 568 12.99 -12.56 24.87
CA GLU A 568 13.51 -11.95 23.65
C GLU A 568 12.74 -12.54 22.48
N TYR A 569 12.31 -11.66 21.57
CA TYR A 569 11.74 -12.05 20.29
C TYR A 569 12.41 -11.24 19.19
N LEU A 570 13.22 -11.93 18.39
CA LEU A 570 14.12 -11.31 17.42
C LEU A 570 14.95 -10.21 18.09
N GLU A 571 14.80 -8.95 17.67
CA GLU A 571 15.58 -7.83 18.20
C GLU A 571 14.94 -7.17 19.43
N GLY A 572 13.69 -7.50 19.75
CA GLY A 572 12.94 -6.92 20.87
C GLY A 572 13.15 -7.69 22.16
N LYS A 573 13.47 -7.00 23.26
CA LYS A 573 13.80 -7.63 24.55
C LYS A 573 12.91 -7.11 25.67
N ARG A 574 12.55 -8.01 26.56
CA ARG A 574 11.91 -7.71 27.84
C ARG A 574 12.78 -8.25 28.96
N GLY A 575 13.07 -7.42 29.95
CA GLY A 575 13.92 -7.84 31.06
C GLY A 575 14.09 -6.76 32.10
N LYS A 576 15.15 -6.86 32.90
CA LYS A 576 15.49 -5.83 33.89
C LYS A 576 16.64 -4.95 33.40
N ASN A 577 16.58 -3.66 33.72
CA ASN A 577 17.69 -2.74 33.55
C ASN A 577 18.71 -2.85 34.70
N ALA A 578 19.77 -2.02 34.65
CA ALA A 578 20.86 -1.98 35.64
C ALA A 578 20.39 -1.77 37.09
N ASN A 579 19.24 -1.10 37.24
CA ASN A 579 18.63 -0.83 38.55
C ASN A 579 17.66 -1.93 39.00
N GLY A 580 17.53 -3.02 38.23
CA GLY A 580 16.65 -4.15 38.51
C GLY A 580 15.17 -3.90 38.16
N ALA A 581 14.82 -2.79 37.52
CA ALA A 581 13.45 -2.48 37.12
C ALA A 581 13.09 -3.15 35.78
N MET A 582 11.86 -3.64 35.66
CA MET A 582 11.37 -4.23 34.41
C MET A 582 11.21 -3.16 33.32
N VAL A 583 11.82 -3.40 32.16
CA VAL A 583 11.77 -2.53 30.98
C VAL A 583 11.59 -3.38 29.71
N TYR A 584 11.27 -2.70 28.61
CA TYR A 584 11.30 -3.27 27.27
C TYR A 584 12.30 -2.49 26.40
N GLU A 585 13.17 -3.20 25.68
CA GLU A 585 14.12 -2.63 24.73
C GLU A 585 13.66 -2.99 23.31
N PRO A 586 13.24 -2.02 22.50
CA PRO A 586 12.91 -2.26 21.09
C PRO A 586 14.18 -2.46 20.26
N SER A 587 14.01 -2.97 19.04
CA SER A 587 15.07 -3.04 18.02
C SER A 587 15.78 -1.70 17.84
N ASP A 588 17.07 -1.73 17.51
CA ASP A 588 17.91 -0.52 17.45
C ASP A 588 17.36 0.51 16.46
N ARG A 589 16.82 0.04 15.32
CA ARG A 589 16.20 0.85 14.26
C ARG A 589 14.89 1.56 14.63
N ASN A 590 14.37 1.32 15.83
CA ASN A 590 13.09 1.86 16.29
C ASN A 590 13.22 2.60 17.63
N LYS A 591 14.42 2.69 18.19
CA LYS A 591 14.68 3.34 19.46
C LYS A 591 14.39 4.85 19.38
N GLY A 592 14.83 5.50 18.30
CA GLY A 592 14.56 6.90 18.01
C GLY A 592 13.08 7.14 17.74
N ASN A 593 12.46 6.31 16.89
CA ASN A 593 11.04 6.41 16.51
C ASN A 593 10.15 6.33 17.76
N ALA A 594 10.45 5.37 18.65
CA ALA A 594 9.70 5.18 19.86
C ALA A 594 9.86 6.35 20.86
N ALA A 595 11.07 6.92 20.93
CA ALA A 595 11.32 8.13 21.73
C ALA A 595 10.53 9.33 21.20
N ARG A 596 10.60 9.60 19.88
CA ARG A 596 9.89 10.70 19.23
C ARG A 596 8.37 10.58 19.33
N ALA A 597 7.81 9.37 19.24
CA ALA A 597 6.38 9.14 19.45
C ALA A 597 5.94 9.46 20.90
N LYS A 598 6.76 9.09 21.90
CA LYS A 598 6.49 9.44 23.31
C LYS A 598 6.60 10.94 23.57
N PHE A 599 7.63 11.59 23.03
CA PHE A 599 7.82 13.04 23.12
C PHE A 599 6.65 13.80 22.49
N TYR A 600 6.22 13.33 21.31
CA TYR A 600 5.05 13.85 20.61
C TYR A 600 3.80 13.76 21.47
N MET A 601 3.44 12.57 21.98
CA MET A 601 2.22 12.41 22.79
C MET A 601 2.25 13.26 24.06
N ALA A 602 3.41 13.35 24.72
CA ALA A 602 3.58 14.20 25.89
C ALA A 602 3.33 15.69 25.57
N THR A 603 3.73 16.13 24.38
CA THR A 603 3.62 17.52 23.91
C THR A 603 2.24 17.84 23.35
N ALA A 604 1.71 17.02 22.44
CA ALA A 604 0.47 17.27 21.73
C ALA A 604 -0.73 17.40 22.68
N TYR A 605 -0.73 16.62 23.76
CA TYR A 605 -1.85 16.58 24.69
C TYR A 605 -1.61 17.32 26.01
N HIS A 606 -0.44 17.94 26.18
CA HIS A 606 -0.11 18.71 27.37
C HIS A 606 -1.18 19.79 27.66
N GLN A 607 -1.83 19.71 28.81
CA GLN A 607 -2.92 20.62 29.22
C GLN A 607 -4.15 20.65 28.28
N LYS A 608 -4.26 19.76 27.28
CA LYS A 608 -5.38 19.73 26.33
C LYS A 608 -6.52 18.80 26.76
N THR A 609 -6.23 17.74 27.50
CA THR A 609 -7.26 16.88 28.10
C THR A 609 -7.32 17.06 29.63
N THR A 610 -8.40 16.63 30.27
CA THR A 610 -8.53 16.68 31.74
C THR A 610 -8.62 15.25 32.27
N PRO A 611 -7.71 14.80 33.16
CA PRO A 611 -6.57 15.53 33.72
C PRO A 611 -5.46 15.84 32.70
N GLY A 612 -4.77 16.99 32.79
CA GLY A 612 -3.86 17.48 31.74
C GLY A 612 -2.39 17.07 31.83
N ASN A 613 -2.04 16.12 32.69
CA ASN A 613 -0.65 15.72 32.87
C ASN A 613 -0.24 14.58 31.92
N TRP A 614 0.29 14.94 30.75
CA TRP A 614 0.80 14.03 29.73
C TRP A 614 2.32 13.83 29.77
N GLY A 615 2.99 14.40 30.78
CA GLY A 615 4.43 14.19 30.97
C GLY A 615 4.76 12.70 31.18
N LEU A 616 5.99 12.32 30.84
CA LEU A 616 6.46 10.96 31.01
C LEU A 616 6.35 10.55 32.49
N PRO A 617 5.85 9.33 32.78
CA PRO A 617 5.71 8.86 34.15
C PRO A 617 7.09 8.61 34.77
N THR A 618 7.16 8.62 36.10
CA THR A 618 8.42 8.50 36.85
C THR A 618 9.22 7.23 36.60
N ASN A 619 8.58 6.17 36.08
CA ASN A 619 9.24 4.92 35.71
C ASN A 619 9.79 4.91 34.28
N GLN A 620 9.49 5.92 33.46
CA GLN A 620 10.09 6.11 32.14
C GLN A 620 11.27 7.08 32.26
N ASP A 621 12.47 6.59 31.98
CA ASP A 621 13.66 7.42 31.95
C ASP A 621 13.67 8.29 30.69
N GLN A 622 13.57 9.61 30.84
CA GLN A 622 13.60 10.55 29.71
C GLN A 622 14.99 10.66 29.08
N GLU A 623 16.07 10.46 29.85
CA GLU A 623 17.44 10.64 29.36
C GLU A 623 17.82 9.51 28.42
N ILE A 624 17.37 8.27 28.69
CA ILE A 624 17.50 7.15 27.76
C ILE A 624 16.74 7.43 26.45
N LEU A 625 15.53 7.97 26.52
CA LEU A 625 14.76 8.31 25.32
C LEU A 625 15.45 9.42 24.51
N LYS A 626 16.01 10.43 25.18
CA LYS A 626 16.77 11.49 24.50
C LYS A 626 18.04 10.93 23.86
N GLN A 627 18.77 10.05 24.56
CA GLN A 627 19.93 9.37 23.98
C GLN A 627 19.55 8.59 22.72
N TRP A 628 18.45 7.83 22.76
CA TRP A 628 17.95 7.09 21.61
C TRP A 628 17.55 8.00 20.45
N HIS A 629 16.87 9.11 20.73
CA HIS A 629 16.52 10.11 19.72
C HIS A 629 17.74 10.65 18.96
N PHE A 630 18.88 10.89 19.63
CA PHE A 630 20.12 11.36 18.96
C PHE A 630 20.98 10.25 18.37
N SER A 631 20.86 9.02 18.86
CA SER A 631 21.61 7.87 18.33
C SER A 631 20.93 7.24 17.11
N ASP A 632 19.63 7.46 16.97
CA ASP A 632 18.76 6.97 15.91
C ASP A 632 17.93 8.17 15.39
N LEU A 633 18.58 8.99 14.57
CA LEU A 633 17.97 10.19 13.98
C LEU A 633 16.86 9.81 12.97
N PRO A 634 15.91 10.72 12.69
CA PRO A 634 14.86 10.47 11.70
C PRO A 634 15.41 9.96 10.36
N ASP A 635 14.91 8.81 9.93
CA ASP A 635 15.31 8.17 8.68
C ASP A 635 14.28 8.38 7.56
N SER A 636 14.57 7.84 6.37
CA SER A 636 13.65 7.90 5.22
C SER A 636 12.25 7.32 5.49
N TYR A 637 12.12 6.39 6.45
CA TYR A 637 10.83 5.82 6.83
C TYR A 637 10.06 6.78 7.72
N GLU A 638 10.69 7.34 8.75
CA GLU A 638 10.00 8.29 9.63
C GLU A 638 9.61 9.58 8.94
N ILE A 639 10.45 10.13 8.07
CA ILE A 639 10.11 11.32 7.28
C ILE A 639 8.88 11.03 6.43
N ALA A 640 8.91 9.95 5.63
CA ALA A 640 7.78 9.57 4.78
C ALA A 640 6.50 9.32 5.59
N ARG A 641 6.63 8.67 6.74
CA ARG A 641 5.51 8.41 7.65
C ARG A 641 4.94 9.70 8.24
N ASN A 642 5.79 10.66 8.60
CA ASN A 642 5.36 11.94 9.15
C ASN A 642 4.62 12.78 8.09
N GLU A 643 5.10 12.78 6.85
CA GLU A 643 4.41 13.41 5.71
C GLU A 643 3.04 12.77 5.44
N LEU A 644 2.94 11.43 5.48
CA LEU A 644 1.67 10.73 5.30
C LEU A 644 0.69 11.03 6.43
N ILE A 645 1.13 11.00 7.69
CA ILE A 645 0.24 11.32 8.80
C ILE A 645 -0.18 12.79 8.74
N TYR A 646 0.69 13.69 8.28
CA TYR A 646 0.32 15.09 8.05
C TYR A 646 -0.79 15.22 6.99
N SER A 647 -0.73 14.46 5.89
CA SER A 647 -1.79 14.50 4.88
C SER A 647 -3.12 13.91 5.36
N ILE A 648 -3.09 12.96 6.30
CA ILE A 648 -4.29 12.34 6.90
C ILE A 648 -4.87 13.16 8.06
N GLN A 649 -4.02 13.57 9.01
CA GLN A 649 -4.42 14.13 10.30
C GLN A 649 -4.15 15.64 10.42
N GLY A 650 -3.44 16.25 9.48
CA GLY A 650 -3.18 17.69 9.46
C GLY A 650 -2.17 18.18 10.51
N ASN A 651 -1.50 17.27 11.20
CA ASN A 651 -0.49 17.58 12.22
C ASN A 651 0.81 16.77 12.01
N ARG A 652 1.93 17.40 12.37
CA ARG A 652 3.28 16.81 12.25
C ARG A 652 3.84 16.46 13.62
N ASN A 653 4.68 15.44 13.67
CA ASN A 653 5.54 15.18 14.83
C ASN A 653 6.74 16.14 14.80
N PRO A 654 6.81 17.15 15.68
CA PRO A 654 7.87 18.16 15.65
C PRO A 654 9.25 17.59 16.01
N TYR A 655 9.30 16.41 16.63
CA TYR A 655 10.55 15.76 16.98
C TYR A 655 11.12 14.92 15.83
N VAL A 656 10.30 14.61 14.81
CA VAL A 656 10.78 14.11 13.51
C VAL A 656 11.30 15.30 12.69
N ASP A 657 10.52 16.38 12.61
CA ASP A 657 10.84 17.55 11.79
C ASP A 657 11.98 18.44 12.33
N SER A 658 12.30 18.31 13.62
CA SER A 658 13.39 19.04 14.26
C SER A 658 13.91 18.28 15.46
N VAL A 659 15.08 17.68 15.28
CA VAL A 659 15.75 16.89 16.32
C VAL A 659 16.12 17.73 17.55
N ASP A 660 16.29 19.05 17.39
CA ASP A 660 16.70 19.95 18.46
C ASP A 660 15.59 20.23 19.47
N PHE A 661 14.32 20.15 19.10
CA PHE A 661 13.22 20.48 20.02
C PHE A 661 13.20 19.58 21.26
N ALA A 662 13.59 18.31 21.11
CA ALA A 662 13.64 17.36 22.22
C ALA A 662 14.62 17.79 23.33
N CYS A 663 15.67 18.55 22.97
CA CYS A 663 16.63 19.05 23.94
C CYS A 663 15.99 19.99 24.95
N TYR A 664 15.17 20.92 24.46
CA TYR A 664 14.64 22.05 25.22
C TYR A 664 13.42 21.72 26.08
N VAL A 665 13.00 20.45 26.11
CA VAL A 665 11.83 20.00 26.86
C VAL A 665 12.29 19.03 27.95
N ASP A 666 11.98 19.33 29.20
CA ASP A 666 11.92 18.33 30.26
C ASP A 666 10.58 17.62 30.15
N PHE A 667 10.57 16.38 29.66
CA PHE A 667 9.35 15.63 29.39
C PHE A 667 8.70 15.04 30.64
N ASN A 668 9.42 14.96 31.77
CA ASN A 668 8.84 14.54 33.04
C ASN A 668 8.00 15.67 33.65
N ALA A 669 8.57 16.88 33.66
CA ALA A 669 7.92 18.07 34.22
C ALA A 669 7.04 18.81 33.20
N MET A 670 7.20 18.52 31.91
CA MET A 670 6.68 19.31 30.79
C MET A 670 7.02 20.80 30.93
N THR A 671 8.31 21.08 31.18
CA THR A 671 8.83 22.45 31.34
C THR A 671 9.98 22.73 30.38
N TYR A 672 10.13 23.99 29.99
CA TYR A 672 11.22 24.43 29.13
C TYR A 672 12.56 24.34 29.85
N ASN A 673 13.55 23.71 29.20
CA ASN A 673 14.92 23.63 29.65
C ASN A 673 15.84 24.44 28.73
N SER A 674 16.14 25.67 29.12
CA SER A 674 17.06 26.57 28.39
C SER A 674 18.49 26.03 28.22
N ASN A 675 18.90 25.05 29.04
CA ASN A 675 20.22 24.42 28.96
C ASN A 675 20.13 23.00 28.39
N GLY A 676 19.00 22.62 27.79
CA GLY A 676 18.73 21.25 27.39
C GLY A 676 19.68 20.71 26.31
N CYS A 677 20.19 21.57 25.44
CA CYS A 677 21.26 21.22 24.49
C CYS A 677 22.67 21.23 25.10
N ASN A 678 22.84 21.80 26.30
CA ASN A 678 24.16 21.98 26.89
C ASN A 678 24.60 20.64 27.52
N GLY A 679 25.49 19.92 26.85
CA GLY A 679 26.07 18.65 27.32
C GLY A 679 25.68 17.40 26.52
N LEU A 680 24.96 17.53 25.40
CA LEU A 680 24.55 16.41 24.54
C LEU A 680 25.64 15.86 23.60
N GLY A 681 26.92 16.20 23.80
CA GLY A 681 28.01 15.67 22.95
C GLY A 681 28.04 16.19 21.49
N LEU A 682 27.01 16.93 21.05
CA LEU A 682 26.99 17.68 19.78
C LEU A 682 28.10 18.75 19.71
N SER A 683 28.70 19.15 20.83
CA SER A 683 29.83 20.07 20.82
C SER A 683 31.13 19.43 20.35
N THR A 684 31.34 18.12 20.54
CA THR A 684 32.56 17.45 20.06
C THR A 684 32.55 17.31 18.54
N GLU A 685 31.45 16.88 17.93
CA GLU A 685 31.32 16.82 16.45
C GLU A 685 31.21 18.21 15.79
N PHE A 686 30.57 19.19 16.43
CA PHE A 686 30.54 20.58 15.93
C PHE A 686 31.92 21.25 16.01
N VAL A 687 32.66 21.04 17.10
CA VAL A 687 34.03 21.54 17.25
C VAL A 687 34.96 20.79 16.30
N GLU A 688 34.85 19.46 16.16
CA GLU A 688 35.65 18.66 15.19
C GLU A 688 35.38 19.06 13.73
N SER A 689 34.13 19.28 13.34
CA SER A 689 33.77 19.71 11.98
C SER A 689 34.16 21.16 11.65
N ASN A 690 34.38 22.01 12.66
CA ASN A 690 34.79 23.41 12.51
C ASN A 690 36.24 23.69 12.94
N LEU A 691 36.96 22.66 13.38
CA LEU A 691 38.36 22.74 13.78
C LEU A 691 39.26 22.60 12.56
N THR A 692 40.20 23.53 12.39
CA THR A 692 41.31 23.39 11.46
C THR A 692 42.62 23.57 12.21
N ILE A 693 43.52 22.59 12.13
CA ILE A 693 44.87 22.66 12.68
C ILE A 693 45.88 22.59 11.54
N PHE A 694 46.69 23.64 11.38
CA PHE A 694 47.64 23.73 10.28
C PHE A 694 48.83 24.64 10.60
N PRO A 695 49.99 24.47 9.96
CA PRO A 695 50.39 23.23 9.32
C PRO A 695 50.56 22.12 10.38
N ASN A 696 50.20 20.89 10.03
CA ASN A 696 50.46 19.70 10.84
C ASN A 696 50.96 18.60 9.89
N PRO A 697 52.26 18.29 9.85
CA PRO A 697 53.33 18.70 10.79
C PRO A 697 53.80 20.17 10.68
N SER A 698 54.47 20.70 11.72
CA SER A 698 55.09 22.06 11.77
C SER A 698 56.45 22.07 12.50
N ASN A 699 57.29 23.08 12.26
CA ASN A 699 58.59 23.31 12.92
C ASN A 699 58.71 24.67 13.63
N GLU A 700 57.73 25.57 13.48
CA GLU A 700 57.77 26.93 14.04
C GLU A 700 56.43 27.28 14.72
N ILE A 701 55.34 27.36 13.94
CA ILE A 701 54.01 27.74 14.46
C ILE A 701 52.97 26.72 14.02
N VAL A 702 52.09 26.33 14.94
CA VAL A 702 50.85 25.59 14.66
C VAL A 702 49.65 26.51 14.93
N TYR A 703 48.80 26.66 13.93
CA TYR A 703 47.55 27.39 14.01
C TYR A 703 46.43 26.46 14.41
N VAL A 704 45.65 26.87 15.41
CA VAL A 704 44.42 26.19 15.81
C VAL A 704 43.28 27.18 15.61
N GLN A 705 42.41 26.88 14.64
CA GLN A 705 41.26 27.70 14.29
C GLN A 705 39.98 26.92 14.53
N LEU A 706 38.99 27.57 15.16
CA LEU A 706 37.68 27.04 15.46
C LEU A 706 36.62 28.00 14.95
N ASN A 707 36.01 27.71 13.80
CA ASN A 707 35.04 28.62 13.21
C ASN A 707 33.75 28.63 14.03
N GLY A 708 33.35 29.82 14.50
CA GLY A 708 32.11 30.00 15.25
C GLY A 708 32.20 29.70 16.76
N VAL A 709 33.36 29.28 17.29
CA VAL A 709 33.54 28.94 18.71
C VAL A 709 34.80 29.59 19.27
N GLU A 710 34.69 30.33 20.38
CA GLU A 710 35.86 30.88 21.06
C GLU A 710 36.65 29.79 21.81
N ILE A 711 37.96 29.81 21.65
CA ILE A 711 38.88 28.97 22.40
C ILE A 711 39.14 29.65 23.74
N ASN A 712 38.95 28.95 24.86
CA ASN A 712 39.28 29.47 26.18
C ASN A 712 40.76 29.20 26.52
N SER A 713 41.23 27.98 26.23
CA SER A 713 42.64 27.63 26.38
C SER A 713 43.05 26.38 25.62
N ILE A 714 44.33 26.28 25.24
CA ILE A 714 44.92 25.07 24.68
C ILE A 714 46.06 24.63 25.61
N ASP A 715 45.91 23.43 26.17
CA ASP A 715 46.97 22.76 26.93
C ASP A 715 47.74 21.81 26.01
N VAL A 716 49.06 21.98 25.93
CA VAL A 716 49.92 21.12 25.11
C VAL A 716 50.68 20.15 26.00
N SER A 717 50.60 18.86 25.68
CA SER A 717 51.29 17.80 26.42
C SER A 717 52.12 16.92 25.49
N ASP A 718 53.27 16.42 25.97
CA ASP A 718 54.01 15.37 25.27
C ASP A 718 53.30 14.01 25.39
N MET A 719 53.72 13.01 24.61
CA MET A 719 53.10 11.67 24.61
C MET A 719 53.22 10.91 25.95
N THR A 720 53.98 11.43 26.93
CA THR A 720 54.04 10.87 28.29
C THR A 720 53.02 11.52 29.23
N GLY A 721 52.20 12.45 28.72
CA GLY A 721 51.20 13.19 29.48
C GLY A 721 51.76 14.39 30.26
N ARG A 722 53.05 14.73 30.05
CA ARG A 722 53.66 15.90 30.70
C ARG A 722 53.29 17.16 29.91
N LYS A 723 52.61 18.10 30.59
CA LYS A 723 52.25 19.40 30.05
C LYS A 723 53.52 20.21 29.71
N VAL A 724 53.65 20.64 28.46
CA VAL A 724 54.77 21.41 27.91
C VAL A 724 54.41 22.87 27.60
N GLY A 725 53.12 23.22 27.57
CA GLY A 725 52.66 24.61 27.41
C GLY A 725 51.16 24.78 27.65
N THR A 726 50.73 26.02 27.90
CA THR A 726 49.31 26.43 27.97
C THR A 726 49.15 27.78 27.29
N PHE A 727 48.14 27.89 26.43
CA PHE A 727 47.82 29.08 25.66
C PHE A 727 46.37 29.48 25.94
N THR A 728 46.15 30.53 26.74
CA THR A 728 44.81 31.03 27.06
C THR A 728 44.39 32.13 26.09
N THR A 729 43.16 32.10 25.60
CA THR A 729 42.61 33.12 24.71
C THR A 729 41.10 33.26 24.94
N SER A 730 40.47 34.16 24.20
CA SER A 730 39.01 34.26 24.04
C SER A 730 38.74 34.67 22.59
N ASN A 731 39.35 33.92 21.66
CA ASN A 731 39.33 34.14 20.23
C ASN A 731 39.08 32.80 19.53
N GLN A 732 38.58 32.83 18.30
CA GLN A 732 38.37 31.65 17.44
C GLN A 732 39.67 31.10 16.82
N TYR A 733 40.82 31.67 17.19
CA TYR A 733 42.12 31.40 16.58
C TYR A 733 43.25 31.54 17.60
N VAL A 734 44.17 30.58 17.61
CA VAL A 734 45.37 30.55 18.46
C VAL A 734 46.60 30.17 17.64
N GLU A 735 47.69 30.91 17.84
CA GLU A 735 49.02 30.57 17.35
C GLU A 735 49.81 29.88 18.47
N ILE A 736 50.29 28.67 18.20
CA ILE A 736 51.14 27.89 19.11
C ILE A 736 52.56 27.89 18.55
N ASP A 737 53.46 28.64 19.19
CA ASP A 737 54.90 28.62 18.89
C ASP A 737 55.52 27.32 19.43
N VAL A 738 55.94 26.45 18.50
CA VAL A 738 56.56 25.14 18.77
C VAL A 738 58.07 25.15 18.51
N THR A 739 58.70 26.30 18.24
CA THR A 739 60.12 26.40 17.86
C THR A 739 61.08 25.82 18.92
N ASN A 740 60.65 25.81 20.18
CA ASN A 740 61.43 25.27 21.31
C ASN A 740 61.00 23.86 21.74
N PHE A 741 60.09 23.22 21.00
CA PHE A 741 59.64 21.86 21.29
C PHE A 741 60.61 20.87 20.63
N ASN A 742 60.81 19.71 21.26
CA ASN A 742 61.60 18.66 20.61
C ASN A 742 60.78 18.04 19.48
N ALA A 743 61.43 17.60 18.40
CA ALA A 743 60.75 16.87 17.34
C ALA A 743 60.01 15.64 17.90
N GLY A 744 58.72 15.49 17.57
CA GLY A 744 57.85 14.46 18.12
C GLY A 744 56.35 14.77 18.02
N ALA A 745 55.52 13.83 18.47
CA ALA A 745 54.08 14.02 18.56
C ALA A 745 53.67 14.67 19.89
N TYR A 746 52.67 15.54 19.83
CA TYR A 746 52.10 16.22 21.00
C TYR A 746 50.58 16.17 20.95
N LEU A 747 49.95 16.26 22.12
CA LEU A 747 48.50 16.34 22.28
C LEU A 747 48.10 17.77 22.66
N LEU A 748 47.12 18.31 21.95
CA LEU A 748 46.46 19.57 22.23
C LEU A 748 45.12 19.29 22.89
N ASN A 749 44.96 19.68 24.16
CA ASN A 749 43.67 19.70 24.81
C ASN A 749 43.08 21.12 24.69
N ILE A 750 42.17 21.29 23.72
CA ILE A 750 41.53 22.54 23.34
C ILE A 750 40.25 22.69 24.16
N ASN A 751 40.22 23.65 25.08
CA ASN A 751 39.11 23.92 25.98
C ASN A 751 38.32 25.11 25.43
N THR A 752 37.01 24.96 25.28
CA THR A 752 36.07 25.97 24.78
C THR A 752 34.93 26.15 25.78
N GLU A 753 34.01 27.08 25.52
CA GLU A 753 32.77 27.19 26.30
C GLU A 753 31.81 26.01 26.07
N HIS A 754 32.00 25.25 24.98
CA HIS A 754 31.17 24.12 24.60
C HIS A 754 31.74 22.75 24.99
N GLY A 755 32.98 22.68 25.50
CA GLY A 755 33.63 21.43 25.90
C GLY A 755 35.12 21.40 25.60
N ASN A 756 35.73 20.23 25.79
CA ASN A 756 37.15 19.99 25.55
C ASN A 756 37.35 19.02 24.38
N LEU A 757 38.29 19.32 23.49
CA LEU A 757 38.69 18.47 22.36
C LEU A 757 40.17 18.10 22.47
N LEU A 758 40.52 16.85 22.15
CA LEU A 758 41.89 16.36 22.19
C LEU A 758 42.41 16.03 20.80
N GLU A 759 43.43 16.75 20.35
CA GLU A 759 43.97 16.62 18.99
C GLU A 759 45.47 16.35 18.95
N ARG A 760 45.91 15.62 17.92
CA ARG A 760 47.31 15.24 17.78
C ARG A 760 48.03 16.09 16.73
N ILE A 761 49.14 16.71 17.13
CA ILE A 761 50.05 17.43 16.23
C ILE A 761 51.44 16.79 16.17
N ILE A 762 52.16 17.05 15.08
CA ILE A 762 53.54 16.60 14.87
C ILE A 762 54.45 17.83 14.76
N VAL A 763 55.46 17.90 15.63
CA VAL A 763 56.55 18.88 15.57
C VAL A 763 57.78 18.24 14.92
N GLN A 764 58.42 18.91 13.97
CA GLN A 764 59.57 18.42 13.19
C GLN A 764 60.90 19.08 13.55
#